data_AF-A0AAD2DKD3-F1
#
_entry.id   AF-A0AAD2DKD3-F1
#
_cell.length_a   1.000
_cell.length_b   1.000
_cell.length_c   1.000
_cell.angle_alpha   90.00
_cell.angle_beta   90.00
_cell.angle_gamma   90.00
#
_symmetry.space_group_name_H-M   'P 1'
#
loop_
_entity.id
_entity.type
_entity.pdbx_description
1 polymer ?
#
loop_
_entity_poly.entity_id
_entity_poly.type
_entity_poly.pdbx_seq_one_letter_code
_entity_poly.pdbx_strand_id
1 'polypeptide(L)'
;MDSINCTATDLLPLLGGATNATVAADFICRRFEAVSAKLTEANYAINNTYLLFSAYLVFAMQLGFAMLCAGSVRAKNTMNIMLTNVLDAAAGGLSYYLFGFAFAFGAPSNGFIGHHEFGLKNFPTSLFDYSYFLYQWAFAIAAAGITTGSIAERTQFVAYLIYSSFLTGFVYPIVSHWFWSSDGWASASKSDNLLFRSGVIDFAGSGVVHMVGGIAGFWGALIEGPRLGRFDRSGRSVALRGHSASLGPYYGQWSAVGRTAVTTTLAGSTAALTTLFGKRLLVGHWNVIDVCNGLLGGFAAITSGCSVVEPWAAIICGFVAAWVLIGFNKLAEKLKYDDPLEAAQLHGGCGAWGVLFTGLFAEEAYVYEVHQGRRPGRPHGLFMGGITSGSIAERTQFVAYLIYSSFLTGFVYPIVSHWFWSGADWASASKLDNHLLFRSGVIDFAGSGVVHMVGGIAGFWGALIEGPRIVSCYGFNPGSFLSISKSYDTSDTYYGQWSAVGRTAVTTTLAGSTAALTTLFGKRLLVGHWNVIDECNGLLGGFAAITSGCSVVEPWAAIICGFVAAWVLIGFNIFAEKLKYDDPLEAAQLHGGCGAWGVLFTGLFAKEAYVNEVYQGRRGRPHGLFMGGGWRLLAAQIIQILVIFGWVTATMAPLFYGLHKLRLLRISSEDEMAGMDLTVHGGFAYIYHDENDNSNAPQFEMRRIEPATSPQQDHNSHINYND
;
A
#
# COMPACT_ATOMS: atom_id res chain seq x y z
N MET A 1 15.25 -26.94 -4.13
CA MET A 1 15.41 -27.69 -5.38
C MET A 1 16.47 -28.72 -5.10
N ASP A 2 16.11 -29.99 -5.06
CA ASP A 2 17.13 -31.04 -5.10
C ASP A 2 17.88 -30.84 -6.42
N SER A 3 19.20 -30.72 -6.34
CA SER A 3 20.02 -30.61 -7.54
C SER A 3 19.74 -31.84 -8.39
N ILE A 4 19.31 -31.63 -9.64
CA ILE A 4 19.23 -32.71 -10.62
C ILE A 4 20.67 -33.15 -10.87
N ASN A 5 21.15 -34.07 -10.04
CA ASN A 5 22.48 -34.62 -10.15
C ASN A 5 22.45 -35.64 -11.27
N CYS A 6 23.09 -35.27 -12.37
CA CYS A 6 23.30 -36.16 -13.50
C CYS A 6 24.67 -36.81 -13.31
N THR A 7 24.72 -38.13 -13.14
CA THR A 7 26.01 -38.84 -13.17
C THR A 7 26.13 -39.64 -14.46
N ALA A 8 27.35 -39.74 -14.99
CA ALA A 8 27.60 -40.55 -16.17
C ALA A 8 27.23 -42.02 -15.95
N THR A 9 27.34 -42.50 -14.71
CA THR A 9 26.91 -43.83 -14.26
C THR A 9 25.41 -44.07 -14.40
N ASP A 10 24.57 -43.04 -14.24
CA ASP A 10 23.11 -43.16 -14.39
C ASP A 10 22.68 -43.20 -15.88
N LEU A 11 23.46 -42.58 -16.77
CA LEU A 11 23.19 -42.51 -18.21
C LEU A 11 23.80 -43.66 -19.02
N LEU A 12 24.91 -44.23 -18.56
CA LEU A 12 25.62 -45.31 -19.24
C LEU A 12 24.71 -46.51 -19.62
N PRO A 13 23.78 -46.98 -18.77
CA PRO A 13 22.85 -48.06 -19.12
C PRO A 13 21.88 -47.70 -20.26
N LEU A 14 21.57 -46.41 -20.44
CA LEU A 14 20.63 -45.91 -21.45
C LEU A 14 21.28 -45.68 -22.82
N LEU A 15 22.61 -45.57 -22.86
CA LEU A 15 23.38 -45.29 -24.09
C LEU A 15 23.83 -46.57 -24.85
N GLY A 16 23.48 -47.76 -24.35
CA GLY A 16 23.50 -49.02 -25.10
C GLY A 16 24.83 -49.36 -25.78
N GLY A 17 25.90 -49.57 -25.03
CA GLY A 17 27.17 -50.15 -25.52
C GLY A 17 27.87 -49.37 -26.64
N ALA A 18 27.43 -48.15 -26.94
CA ALA A 18 27.98 -47.34 -28.03
C ALA A 18 29.46 -47.03 -27.81
N THR A 19 30.25 -47.04 -28.88
CA THR A 19 31.62 -46.52 -28.87
C THR A 19 31.58 -45.06 -28.40
N ASN A 20 32.28 -44.77 -27.30
CA ASN A 20 32.28 -43.47 -26.58
C ASN A 20 31.08 -43.16 -25.68
N ALA A 21 30.29 -44.16 -25.26
CA ALA A 21 29.15 -43.96 -24.35
C ALA A 21 29.48 -43.15 -23.08
N THR A 22 30.67 -43.35 -22.49
CA THR A 22 31.12 -42.57 -21.32
C THR A 22 31.31 -41.09 -21.63
N VAL A 23 31.94 -40.77 -22.77
CA VAL A 23 32.18 -39.38 -23.21
C VAL A 23 30.87 -38.68 -23.55
N ALA A 24 29.93 -39.41 -24.18
CA ALA A 24 28.59 -38.91 -24.46
C ALA A 24 27.81 -38.64 -23.16
N ALA A 25 27.86 -39.56 -22.19
CA ALA A 25 27.23 -39.40 -20.87
C ALA A 25 27.77 -38.17 -20.12
N ASP A 26 29.09 -38.01 -20.07
CA ASP A 26 29.74 -36.85 -19.45
C ASP A 26 29.35 -35.53 -20.13
N PHE A 27 29.32 -35.50 -21.46
CA PHE A 27 28.91 -34.31 -22.20
C PHE A 27 27.45 -33.94 -21.90
N ILE A 28 26.55 -34.94 -21.90
CA ILE A 28 25.12 -34.74 -21.60
C ILE A 28 24.94 -34.25 -20.16
N CYS A 29 25.60 -34.86 -19.19
CA CYS A 29 25.52 -34.41 -17.79
C CYS A 29 26.04 -32.99 -17.60
N ARG A 30 27.17 -32.61 -18.22
CA ARG A 30 27.65 -31.22 -18.18
C ARG A 30 26.66 -30.23 -18.79
N ARG A 31 25.91 -30.63 -19.83
CA ARG A 31 24.85 -29.79 -20.40
C ARG A 31 23.65 -29.66 -19.45
N PHE A 32 23.24 -30.74 -18.79
CA PHE A 32 22.19 -30.69 -17.78
C PHE A 32 22.59 -29.85 -16.57
N GLU A 33 23.82 -30.00 -16.06
CA GLU A 33 24.36 -29.17 -14.98
C GLU A 33 24.37 -27.69 -15.37
N ALA A 34 24.82 -27.35 -16.60
CA ALA A 34 24.82 -25.98 -17.08
C ALA A 34 23.40 -25.39 -17.21
N VAL A 35 22.42 -26.19 -17.64
CA VAL A 35 21.01 -25.76 -17.69
C VAL A 35 20.43 -25.61 -16.28
N SER A 36 20.73 -26.55 -15.38
CA SER A 36 20.30 -26.54 -13.98
C SER A 36 20.85 -25.32 -13.22
N ALA A 37 22.12 -24.97 -13.45
CA ALA A 37 22.75 -23.78 -12.90
C ALA A 37 22.03 -22.50 -13.38
N LYS A 38 21.79 -22.37 -14.71
CA LYS A 38 21.07 -21.22 -15.27
C LYS A 38 19.63 -21.10 -14.74
N LEU A 39 18.92 -22.22 -14.56
CA LEU A 39 17.58 -22.22 -13.96
C LEU A 39 17.62 -21.81 -12.49
N THR A 40 18.62 -22.26 -11.73
CA THR A 40 18.81 -21.89 -10.33
C THR A 40 19.08 -20.38 -10.19
N GLU A 41 19.96 -19.85 -11.03
CA GLU A 41 20.26 -18.40 -11.10
C GLU A 41 19.01 -17.59 -11.47
N ALA A 42 18.25 -18.02 -12.48
CA ALA A 42 17.00 -17.35 -12.89
C ALA A 42 15.95 -17.36 -11.75
N ASN A 43 15.79 -18.49 -11.05
CA ASN A 43 14.89 -18.58 -9.91
C ASN A 43 15.32 -17.66 -8.76
N TYR A 44 16.63 -17.59 -8.47
CA TYR A 44 17.17 -16.67 -7.48
C TYR A 44 16.90 -15.21 -7.85
N ALA A 45 17.12 -14.83 -9.11
CA ALA A 45 16.86 -13.49 -9.61
C ALA A 45 15.36 -13.12 -9.52
N ILE A 46 14.46 -14.01 -9.96
CA ILE A 46 13.00 -13.80 -9.89
C ILE A 46 12.55 -13.60 -8.44
N ASN A 47 13.00 -14.43 -7.51
CA ASN A 47 12.65 -14.32 -6.10
C ASN A 47 13.16 -13.02 -5.48
N ASN A 48 14.39 -12.59 -5.83
CA ASN A 48 14.92 -11.32 -5.35
C ASN A 48 14.23 -10.10 -5.96
N THR A 49 13.91 -10.12 -7.26
CA THR A 49 13.12 -9.04 -7.89
C THR A 49 11.75 -8.91 -7.23
N TYR A 50 11.10 -10.04 -6.96
CA TYR A 50 9.83 -10.07 -6.23
C TYR A 50 9.96 -9.46 -4.82
N LEU A 51 10.98 -9.86 -4.06
CA LEU A 51 11.19 -9.39 -2.70
C LEU A 51 11.58 -7.89 -2.65
N LEU A 52 12.43 -7.43 -3.56
CA LEU A 52 12.80 -6.01 -3.67
C LEU A 52 11.61 -5.15 -4.05
N PHE A 53 10.81 -5.59 -5.03
CA PHE A 53 9.58 -4.89 -5.40
C PHE A 53 8.62 -4.81 -4.21
N SER A 54 8.45 -5.91 -3.49
CA SER A 54 7.66 -5.95 -2.26
C SER A 54 8.22 -5.01 -1.18
N ALA A 55 9.53 -4.94 -1.00
CA ALA A 55 10.18 -4.03 -0.06
C ALA A 55 9.96 -2.57 -0.40
N TYR A 56 10.04 -2.19 -1.69
CA TYR A 56 9.76 -0.83 -2.13
C TYR A 56 8.30 -0.45 -1.92
N LEU A 57 7.39 -1.38 -2.18
CA LEU A 57 5.98 -1.20 -1.84
C LEU A 57 5.80 -0.99 -0.34
N VAL A 58 6.38 -1.83 0.52
CA VAL A 58 6.26 -1.65 1.98
C VAL A 58 6.88 -0.33 2.44
N PHE A 59 8.03 0.07 1.90
CA PHE A 59 8.63 1.36 2.21
C PHE A 59 7.76 2.54 1.77
N ALA A 60 7.05 2.44 0.63
CA ALA A 60 6.09 3.45 0.21
C ALA A 60 4.93 3.62 1.22
N MET A 61 4.72 2.66 2.13
CA MET A 61 3.76 2.82 3.24
C MET A 61 4.16 3.98 4.15
N GLN A 62 5.44 4.32 4.25
CA GLN A 62 5.92 5.47 5.02
C GLN A 62 5.39 6.79 4.47
N LEU A 63 5.24 6.90 3.14
CA LEU A 63 4.58 8.05 2.51
C LEU A 63 3.09 8.08 2.87
N GLY A 64 2.44 6.91 2.89
CA GLY A 64 1.06 6.79 3.35
C GLY A 64 0.88 7.13 4.83
N PHE A 65 1.85 6.77 5.68
CA PHE A 65 1.88 7.17 7.09
C PHE A 65 2.02 8.67 7.24
N ALA A 66 2.99 9.26 6.55
CA ALA A 66 3.15 10.70 6.52
C ALA A 66 1.82 11.37 6.14
N MET A 67 1.26 11.07 4.96
CA MET A 67 0.06 11.78 4.49
C MET A 67 -1.19 11.59 5.35
N LEU A 68 -1.44 10.39 5.89
CA LEU A 68 -2.57 10.18 6.81
C LEU A 68 -2.37 11.00 8.10
N CYS A 69 -1.14 10.97 8.64
CA CYS A 69 -0.81 11.72 9.84
C CYS A 69 -0.94 13.24 9.62
N ALA A 70 -0.45 13.78 8.49
CA ALA A 70 -0.66 15.18 8.12
C ALA A 70 -2.15 15.52 8.08
N GLY A 71 -2.94 14.77 7.32
CA GLY A 71 -4.38 15.05 7.18
C GLY A 71 -5.15 14.98 8.49
N SER A 72 -4.73 14.08 9.40
CA SER A 72 -5.41 13.81 10.67
C SER A 72 -5.03 14.77 11.81
N VAL A 73 -3.90 15.48 11.73
CA VAL A 73 -3.51 16.48 12.73
C VAL A 73 -4.06 17.87 12.40
N ARG A 74 -4.02 18.79 13.39
CA ARG A 74 -4.28 20.22 13.15
C ARG A 74 -3.21 20.84 12.25
N ALA A 75 -3.59 21.79 11.39
CA ALA A 75 -2.74 22.37 10.33
C ALA A 75 -1.38 22.87 10.84
N LYS A 76 -1.38 23.43 12.06
CA LYS A 76 -0.23 23.99 12.77
C LYS A 76 0.86 22.96 13.18
N ASN A 77 0.66 21.68 12.88
CA ASN A 77 1.55 20.57 13.25
C ASN A 77 1.94 19.70 12.04
N THR A 78 1.67 20.15 10.81
CA THR A 78 1.83 19.35 9.58
C THR A 78 3.30 19.14 9.25
N MET A 79 4.13 20.20 9.26
CA MET A 79 5.56 20.06 8.97
C MET A 79 6.23 19.17 10.01
N ASN A 80 5.86 19.33 11.29
CA ASN A 80 6.40 18.51 12.35
C ASN A 80 6.14 17.01 12.12
N ILE A 81 4.89 16.63 11.80
CA ILE A 81 4.55 15.22 11.63
C ILE A 81 5.11 14.63 10.32
N MET A 82 5.33 15.43 9.28
CA MET A 82 6.06 14.99 8.07
C MET A 82 7.52 14.69 8.39
N LEU A 83 8.17 15.60 9.11
CA LEU A 83 9.57 15.46 9.45
C LEU A 83 9.82 14.25 10.35
N THR A 84 8.97 13.99 11.35
CA THR A 84 9.11 12.81 12.21
C THR A 84 9.00 11.51 11.41
N ASN A 85 8.12 11.43 10.42
CA ASN A 85 8.02 10.25 9.54
C ASN A 85 9.30 10.02 8.72
N VAL A 86 9.94 11.07 8.21
CA VAL A 86 11.22 10.94 7.49
C VAL A 86 12.33 10.47 8.43
N LEU A 87 12.33 10.98 9.67
CA LEU A 87 13.34 10.64 10.66
C LEU A 87 13.15 9.26 11.26
N ASP A 88 11.92 8.78 11.41
CA ASP A 88 11.65 7.39 11.77
C ASP A 88 12.30 6.44 10.77
N ALA A 89 12.21 6.75 9.47
CA ALA A 89 12.90 5.96 8.45
C ALA A 89 14.42 6.04 8.60
N ALA A 90 14.99 7.24 8.80
CA ALA A 90 16.44 7.43 8.90
C ALA A 90 17.05 6.85 10.19
N ALA A 91 16.54 7.25 11.35
CA ALA A 91 17.01 6.78 12.66
C ALA A 91 16.68 5.31 12.87
N GLY A 92 15.49 4.86 12.43
CA GLY A 92 15.10 3.47 12.45
C GLY A 92 15.96 2.61 11.52
N GLY A 93 16.35 3.12 10.35
CA GLY A 93 17.31 2.45 9.46
C GLY A 93 18.68 2.24 10.05
N LEU A 94 19.25 3.28 10.66
CA LEU A 94 20.55 3.15 11.34
C LEU A 94 20.46 2.19 12.54
N SER A 95 19.41 2.29 13.35
CA SER A 95 19.22 1.44 14.53
C SER A 95 18.97 -0.03 14.16
N TYR A 96 18.19 -0.27 13.10
CA TYR A 96 17.94 -1.61 12.59
C TYR A 96 19.18 -2.22 11.92
N TYR A 97 19.96 -1.43 11.19
CA TYR A 97 21.25 -1.87 10.63
C TYR A 97 22.26 -2.25 11.71
N LEU A 98 22.44 -1.38 12.72
CA LEU A 98 23.44 -1.60 13.77
C LEU A 98 23.07 -2.77 14.68
N PHE A 99 21.81 -2.85 15.11
CA PHE A 99 21.37 -3.78 16.16
C PHE A 99 20.16 -4.60 15.76
N GLY A 100 19.15 -3.99 15.14
CA GLY A 100 17.85 -4.62 14.98
C GLY A 100 17.87 -5.89 14.12
N PHE A 101 18.57 -5.90 12.99
CA PHE A 101 18.67 -7.10 12.16
C PHE A 101 19.36 -8.24 12.91
N ALA A 102 20.42 -7.94 13.67
CA ALA A 102 21.15 -8.91 14.46
C ALA A 102 20.28 -9.56 15.53
N PHE A 103 19.49 -8.77 16.26
CA PHE A 103 18.56 -9.28 17.26
C PHE A 103 17.39 -10.05 16.65
N ALA A 104 16.93 -9.67 15.46
CA ALA A 104 15.81 -10.33 14.77
C ALA A 104 16.19 -11.66 14.12
N PHE A 105 17.30 -11.71 13.37
CA PHE A 105 17.63 -12.83 12.47
C PHE A 105 19.06 -13.37 12.62
N GLY A 106 19.86 -12.84 13.56
CA GLY A 106 21.21 -13.32 13.82
C GLY A 106 21.22 -14.73 14.42
N ALA A 107 21.43 -15.72 13.55
CA ALA A 107 21.48 -17.14 13.90
C ALA A 107 22.92 -17.70 13.86
N PRO A 108 23.26 -18.75 14.63
CA PRO A 108 22.40 -19.46 15.60
C PRO A 108 22.08 -18.61 16.85
N SER A 109 20.87 -18.72 17.38
CA SER A 109 20.40 -17.95 18.55
C SER A 109 20.11 -18.84 19.78
N ASN A 110 19.73 -18.20 20.90
CA ASN A 110 19.20 -18.90 22.08
C ASN A 110 17.66 -19.07 22.06
N GLY A 111 17.02 -18.79 20.92
CA GLY A 111 15.57 -18.77 20.72
C GLY A 111 14.86 -17.52 21.23
N PHE A 112 15.46 -16.75 22.16
CA PHE A 112 14.91 -15.50 22.68
C PHE A 112 15.41 -14.28 21.91
N ILE A 113 16.70 -14.22 21.55
CA ILE A 113 17.30 -13.09 20.84
C ILE A 113 18.45 -13.55 19.95
N GLY A 114 18.50 -13.03 18.72
CA GLY A 114 19.65 -13.19 17.83
C GLY A 114 20.86 -12.42 18.33
N HIS A 115 22.07 -12.86 17.99
CA HIS A 115 23.30 -12.21 18.49
C HIS A 115 24.47 -12.27 17.49
N HIS A 116 24.13 -12.44 16.21
CA HIS A 116 25.06 -12.44 15.08
C HIS A 116 24.61 -11.40 14.04
N GLU A 117 25.48 -11.04 13.10
CA GLU A 117 25.18 -10.09 12.00
C GLU A 117 24.95 -8.62 12.39
N PHE A 118 25.57 -8.15 13.49
CA PHE A 118 25.62 -6.71 13.81
C PHE A 118 26.29 -5.91 12.68
N GLY A 119 25.62 -4.86 12.21
CA GLY A 119 26.09 -4.04 11.09
C GLY A 119 26.25 -4.83 9.79
N LEU A 120 25.51 -5.93 9.61
CA LEU A 120 25.55 -6.78 8.41
C LEU A 120 26.97 -7.29 8.06
N LYS A 121 27.82 -7.51 9.08
CA LYS A 121 29.24 -7.81 8.90
C LYS A 121 29.54 -8.98 7.95
N ASN A 122 28.71 -10.02 7.91
CA ASN A 122 28.93 -11.21 7.08
C ASN A 122 27.91 -11.32 5.93
N PHE A 123 27.39 -10.21 5.41
CA PHE A 123 26.42 -10.20 4.31
C PHE A 123 27.06 -10.14 2.90
N PRO A 124 26.45 -10.77 1.88
CA PRO A 124 25.29 -11.66 1.93
C PRO A 124 25.66 -13.07 2.44
N THR A 125 24.68 -13.80 2.95
CA THR A 125 24.82 -15.19 3.42
C THR A 125 24.00 -16.14 2.54
N SER A 126 24.14 -17.45 2.74
CA SER A 126 23.28 -18.44 2.07
C SER A 126 21.80 -18.37 2.47
N LEU A 127 21.49 -17.73 3.60
CA LEU A 127 20.13 -17.58 4.13
C LEU A 127 19.54 -16.21 3.86
N PHE A 128 20.37 -15.16 3.82
CA PHE A 128 19.93 -13.77 3.77
C PHE A 128 20.75 -12.95 2.77
N ASP A 129 20.05 -12.18 1.94
CA ASP A 129 20.60 -11.18 1.03
C ASP A 129 20.15 -9.77 1.46
N TYR A 130 20.72 -8.72 0.88
CA TYR A 130 20.36 -7.32 1.15
C TYR A 130 18.89 -7.01 0.87
N SER A 131 18.26 -7.73 -0.06
CA SER A 131 16.82 -7.67 -0.32
C SER A 131 15.99 -8.04 0.92
N TYR A 132 16.43 -9.07 1.66
CA TYR A 132 15.79 -9.50 2.90
C TYR A 132 15.97 -8.48 4.03
N PHE A 133 17.18 -7.90 4.17
CA PHE A 133 17.42 -6.81 5.11
C PHE A 133 16.48 -5.62 4.83
N LEU A 134 16.42 -5.16 3.58
CA LEU A 134 15.60 -4.03 3.18
C LEU A 134 14.11 -4.30 3.46
N TYR A 135 13.64 -5.50 3.12
CA TYR A 135 12.27 -5.92 3.37
C TYR A 135 11.93 -5.89 4.88
N GLN A 136 12.78 -6.47 5.72
CA GLN A 136 12.56 -6.55 7.16
C GLN A 136 12.69 -5.19 7.86
N TRP A 137 13.61 -4.33 7.39
CA TRP A 137 13.71 -2.95 7.84
C TRP A 137 12.41 -2.18 7.56
N ALA A 138 11.82 -2.36 6.38
CA ALA A 138 10.58 -1.69 6.01
C ALA A 138 9.41 -2.03 6.96
N PHE A 139 9.40 -3.24 7.54
CA PHE A 139 8.43 -3.63 8.56
C PHE A 139 8.74 -3.01 9.94
N ALA A 140 10.02 -2.92 10.30
CA ALA A 140 10.45 -2.30 11.55
C ALA A 140 10.05 -0.81 11.61
N ILE A 141 10.27 -0.07 10.53
CA ILE A 141 9.86 1.35 10.47
C ILE A 141 8.34 1.51 10.47
N ALA A 142 7.60 0.55 9.91
CA ALA A 142 6.14 0.57 9.97
C ALA A 142 5.64 0.47 11.41
N ALA A 143 6.24 -0.42 12.23
CA ALA A 143 5.94 -0.53 13.64
C ALA A 143 6.24 0.79 14.40
N ALA A 144 7.34 1.45 14.07
CA ALA A 144 7.68 2.76 14.65
C ALA A 144 6.68 3.86 14.26
N GLY A 145 6.32 3.95 12.97
CA GLY A 145 5.38 4.95 12.45
C GLY A 145 3.97 4.87 13.08
N ILE A 146 3.53 3.67 13.49
CA ILE A 146 2.29 3.48 14.25
C ILE A 146 2.35 4.22 15.60
N THR A 147 3.48 4.11 16.30
CA THR A 147 3.69 4.77 17.60
C THR A 147 3.69 6.29 17.42
N THR A 148 4.32 6.79 16.35
CA THR A 148 4.38 8.21 15.98
C THR A 148 2.99 8.82 15.83
N GLY A 149 2.07 8.11 15.17
CA GLY A 149 0.68 8.55 15.02
C GLY A 149 -0.06 8.70 16.35
N SER A 150 0.18 7.80 17.30
CA SER A 150 -0.50 7.81 18.61
C SER A 150 -0.11 9.01 19.47
N ILE A 151 1.12 9.49 19.32
CA ILE A 151 1.71 10.56 20.14
C ILE A 151 1.87 11.90 19.40
N ALA A 152 1.28 12.00 18.20
CA ALA A 152 1.34 13.19 17.36
C ALA A 152 0.83 14.48 18.05
N GLU A 153 1.31 15.64 17.59
CA GLU A 153 0.97 17.00 18.04
C GLU A 153 1.51 17.51 19.38
N ARG A 154 1.94 16.64 20.29
CA ARG A 154 2.40 17.08 21.62
C ARG A 154 3.69 16.45 22.13
N THR A 155 4.26 15.51 21.38
CA THR A 155 5.56 14.91 21.70
C THR A 155 6.73 15.76 21.20
N GLN A 156 7.79 15.84 21.98
CA GLN A 156 9.03 16.49 21.58
C GLN A 156 9.81 15.67 20.55
N PHE A 157 10.49 16.37 19.64
CA PHE A 157 11.32 15.77 18.60
C PHE A 157 12.38 14.77 19.12
N VAL A 158 13.02 15.09 20.26
CA VAL A 158 14.04 14.22 20.86
C VAL A 158 13.43 12.90 21.33
N ALA A 159 12.22 12.92 21.90
CA ALA A 159 11.52 11.70 22.26
C ALA A 159 11.23 10.83 21.03
N TYR A 160 10.85 11.42 19.89
CA TYR A 160 10.65 10.68 18.64
C TYR A 160 11.89 9.88 18.23
N LEU A 161 13.06 10.51 18.19
CA LEU A 161 14.30 9.84 17.83
C LEU A 161 14.67 8.73 18.82
N ILE A 162 14.51 8.96 20.12
CA ILE A 162 14.86 7.99 21.16
C ILE A 162 13.97 6.76 21.08
N TYR A 163 12.64 6.92 21.10
CA TYR A 163 11.78 5.74 21.08
C TYR A 163 11.85 5.02 19.74
N SER A 164 11.95 5.74 18.62
CA SER A 164 12.00 5.13 17.29
C SER A 164 13.25 4.27 17.13
N SER A 165 14.40 4.78 17.58
CA SER A 165 15.66 4.03 17.60
C SER A 165 15.61 2.83 18.55
N PHE A 166 15.01 2.98 19.74
CA PHE A 166 14.89 1.89 20.70
C PHE A 166 13.90 0.80 20.26
N LEU A 167 12.77 1.21 19.68
CA LEU A 167 11.75 0.31 19.18
C LEU A 167 12.28 -0.51 18.01
N THR A 168 12.87 0.14 17.00
CA THR A 168 13.44 -0.53 15.82
C THR A 168 14.75 -1.26 16.11
N GLY A 169 15.57 -0.77 17.03
CA GLY A 169 16.87 -1.35 17.36
C GLY A 169 16.82 -2.48 18.40
N PHE A 170 15.78 -2.56 19.24
CA PHE A 170 15.73 -3.51 20.35
C PHE A 170 14.37 -4.19 20.54
N VAL A 171 13.29 -3.42 20.76
CA VAL A 171 11.99 -4.00 21.18
C VAL A 171 11.33 -4.83 20.08
N TYR A 172 11.15 -4.24 18.89
CA TYR A 172 10.55 -4.91 17.73
C TYR A 172 11.37 -6.10 17.22
N PRO A 173 12.71 -5.99 17.05
CA PRO A 173 13.55 -7.10 16.63
C PRO A 173 13.42 -8.36 17.46
N ILE A 174 13.33 -8.23 18.79
CA ILE A 174 13.19 -9.38 19.70
C ILE A 174 11.85 -10.08 19.48
N VAL A 175 10.77 -9.32 19.27
CA VAL A 175 9.46 -9.87 18.91
C VAL A 175 9.51 -10.57 17.56
N SER A 176 10.13 -9.93 16.55
CA SER A 176 10.37 -10.54 15.23
C SER A 176 11.15 -11.85 15.36
N HIS A 177 12.18 -11.88 16.21
CA HIS A 177 12.97 -13.09 16.46
C HIS A 177 12.11 -14.25 16.96
N TRP A 178 11.25 -14.01 17.94
CA TRP A 178 10.41 -15.05 18.55
C TRP A 178 9.50 -15.75 17.55
N PHE A 179 8.96 -15.01 16.58
CA PHE A 179 7.88 -15.48 15.71
C PHE A 179 8.31 -15.71 14.26
N TRP A 180 9.37 -15.04 13.77
CA TRP A 180 9.82 -15.11 12.37
C TRP A 180 11.22 -15.68 12.17
N SER A 181 12.10 -15.67 13.18
CA SER A 181 13.40 -16.35 13.04
C SER A 181 13.22 -17.86 12.94
N SER A 182 14.12 -18.55 12.22
CA SER A 182 14.09 -20.01 12.09
C SER A 182 14.38 -20.75 13.40
N ASP A 183 15.06 -20.10 14.33
CA ASP A 183 15.43 -20.63 15.66
C ASP A 183 14.64 -20.00 16.83
N GLY A 184 13.78 -19.01 16.55
CA GLY A 184 12.90 -18.36 17.53
C GLY A 184 12.04 -19.34 18.31
N TRP A 185 11.85 -19.09 19.61
CA TRP A 185 11.22 -20.05 20.52
C TRP A 185 9.76 -20.39 20.18
N ALA A 186 9.01 -19.47 19.56
CA ALA A 186 7.61 -19.64 19.19
C ALA A 186 7.39 -19.76 17.67
N SER A 187 8.45 -19.64 16.88
CA SER A 187 8.39 -19.51 15.42
C SER A 187 7.73 -20.70 14.77
N ALA A 188 6.86 -20.44 13.79
CA ALA A 188 6.30 -21.48 12.95
C ALA A 188 7.32 -22.09 11.96
N SER A 189 8.45 -21.43 11.72
CA SER A 189 9.49 -21.90 10.82
C SER A 189 10.51 -22.85 11.47
N LYS A 190 10.38 -23.09 12.79
CA LYS A 190 11.30 -23.94 13.53
C LYS A 190 11.17 -25.42 13.17
N SER A 191 12.31 -26.09 12.99
CA SER A 191 12.38 -27.49 12.54
C SER A 191 12.03 -28.51 13.62
N ASP A 192 12.21 -28.18 14.90
CA ASP A 192 11.97 -29.00 16.10
C ASP A 192 11.19 -28.22 17.18
N ASN A 193 10.67 -28.89 18.21
CA ASN A 193 10.16 -28.25 19.44
C ASN A 193 9.19 -27.05 19.30
N LEU A 194 8.27 -27.10 18.32
CA LEU A 194 7.26 -26.06 18.10
C LEU A 194 6.34 -25.88 19.33
N LEU A 195 6.03 -24.62 19.66
CA LEU A 195 5.03 -24.26 20.67
C LEU A 195 3.68 -24.94 20.35
N PHE A 196 3.18 -25.76 21.29
CA PHE A 196 1.98 -26.59 21.12
C PHE A 196 1.98 -27.47 19.87
N ARG A 197 3.15 -27.87 19.34
CA ARG A 197 3.34 -28.59 18.06
C ARG A 197 2.85 -27.82 16.83
N SER A 198 2.42 -26.57 17.00
CA SER A 198 1.90 -25.70 15.95
C SER A 198 2.91 -24.62 15.58
N GLY A 199 3.57 -24.00 16.56
CA GLY A 199 4.17 -22.69 16.37
C GLY A 199 3.10 -21.61 16.19
N VAL A 200 3.52 -20.36 16.32
CA VAL A 200 2.67 -19.18 16.12
C VAL A 200 2.62 -18.84 14.63
N ILE A 201 1.42 -18.66 14.10
CA ILE A 201 1.21 -18.25 12.71
C ILE A 201 0.87 -16.76 12.69
N ASP A 202 1.87 -15.95 12.39
CA ASP A 202 1.69 -14.53 12.14
C ASP A 202 2.40 -14.20 10.83
N PHE A 203 1.70 -14.40 9.71
CA PHE A 203 2.36 -14.47 8.41
C PHE A 203 3.06 -13.17 8.01
N ALA A 204 2.38 -12.03 8.16
CA ALA A 204 2.94 -10.72 7.83
C ALA A 204 2.96 -9.74 9.03
N GLY A 205 2.45 -10.10 10.22
CA GLY A 205 2.65 -9.28 11.43
C GLY A 205 1.42 -8.53 11.97
N SER A 206 0.26 -9.19 12.12
CA SER A 206 -0.81 -8.63 12.98
C SER A 206 -0.35 -8.49 14.43
N GLY A 207 0.44 -9.44 14.93
CA GLY A 207 1.11 -9.34 16.21
C GLY A 207 2.42 -8.57 16.10
N VAL A 208 3.36 -9.10 15.30
CA VAL A 208 4.77 -8.63 15.27
C VAL A 208 4.90 -7.15 14.90
N VAL A 209 4.07 -6.63 14.00
CA VAL A 209 4.12 -5.21 13.58
C VAL A 209 2.99 -4.42 14.22
N HIS A 210 1.74 -4.81 13.97
CA HIS A 210 0.59 -4.00 14.35
C HIS A 210 0.37 -3.95 15.86
N MET A 211 0.39 -5.09 16.56
CA MET A 211 0.29 -5.06 18.03
C MET A 211 1.51 -4.40 18.68
N VAL A 212 2.73 -4.66 18.21
CA VAL A 212 3.93 -4.02 18.77
C VAL A 212 3.85 -2.51 18.67
N GLY A 213 3.58 -1.97 17.47
CA GLY A 213 3.40 -0.54 17.26
C GLY A 213 2.21 0.02 18.04
N GLY A 214 1.08 -0.69 18.06
CA GLY A 214 -0.14 -0.25 18.74
C GLY A 214 -0.01 -0.19 20.26
N ILE A 215 0.66 -1.17 20.88
CA ILE A 215 0.89 -1.19 22.34
C ILE A 215 1.97 -0.17 22.75
N ALA A 216 2.99 0.03 21.90
CA ALA A 216 3.97 1.10 22.10
C ALA A 216 3.29 2.48 22.05
N GLY A 217 2.46 2.71 21.03
CA GLY A 217 1.63 3.91 20.90
C GLY A 217 0.65 4.12 22.06
N PHE A 218 0.03 3.04 22.55
CA PHE A 218 -0.81 3.05 23.74
C PHE A 218 -0.08 3.62 24.96
N TRP A 219 1.09 3.07 25.30
CA TRP A 219 1.87 3.54 26.45
C TRP A 219 2.40 4.96 26.27
N GLY A 220 2.85 5.31 25.05
CA GLY A 220 3.28 6.66 24.73
C GLY A 220 2.17 7.68 24.99
N ALA A 221 1.00 7.48 24.39
CA ALA A 221 -0.13 8.40 24.52
C ALA A 221 -0.74 8.41 25.94
N LEU A 222 -0.75 7.28 26.63
CA LEU A 222 -1.26 7.19 28.00
C LEU A 222 -0.39 7.97 28.99
N ILE A 223 0.93 7.84 28.90
CA ILE A 223 1.89 8.50 29.80
C ILE A 223 2.02 9.99 29.46
N GLU A 224 1.99 10.34 28.18
CA GLU A 224 2.02 11.73 27.74
C GLU A 224 0.73 12.49 28.10
N GLY A 225 -0.39 11.79 28.10
CA GLY A 225 -1.72 12.33 28.37
C GLY A 225 -2.35 13.03 27.16
N PRO A 226 -3.61 13.47 27.30
CA PRO A 226 -4.40 13.95 26.17
C PRO A 226 -3.97 15.33 25.66
N ARG A 227 -4.23 15.60 24.38
CA ARG A 227 -4.01 16.92 23.76
C ARG A 227 -4.90 17.98 24.41
N LEU A 228 -4.38 19.19 24.50
CA LEU A 228 -5.13 20.35 24.97
C LEU A 228 -6.35 20.57 24.08
N GLY A 229 -7.52 20.66 24.72
CA GLY A 229 -8.82 20.82 24.06
C GLY A 229 -9.50 19.53 23.62
N ARG A 230 -8.88 18.34 23.80
CA ARG A 230 -9.51 17.05 23.46
C ARG A 230 -10.72 16.72 24.35
N PHE A 231 -10.67 17.14 25.61
CA PHE A 231 -11.76 16.95 26.58
C PHE A 231 -12.16 18.31 27.18
N ASP A 232 -13.47 18.58 27.23
CA ASP A 232 -13.99 19.82 27.82
C ASP A 232 -13.93 19.79 29.37
N ARG A 233 -14.30 20.90 30.03
CA ARG A 233 -14.31 20.99 31.51
C ARG A 233 -15.25 19.99 32.18
N SER A 234 -16.28 19.51 31.48
CA SER A 234 -17.18 18.46 31.95
C SER A 234 -16.65 17.04 31.67
N GLY A 235 -15.47 16.94 31.05
CA GLY A 235 -14.83 15.69 30.68
C GLY A 235 -15.39 15.04 29.42
N ARG A 236 -16.20 15.76 28.63
CA ARG A 236 -16.76 15.24 27.37
C ARG A 236 -15.73 15.32 26.26
N SER A 237 -15.78 14.31 25.39
CA SER A 237 -14.98 14.20 24.15
C SER A 237 -15.29 15.38 23.21
N VAL A 238 -14.27 16.14 22.83
CA VAL A 238 -14.32 17.16 21.78
C VAL A 238 -13.46 16.68 20.62
N ALA A 239 -14.06 16.58 19.42
CA ALA A 239 -13.35 16.14 18.24
C ALA A 239 -12.36 17.22 17.76
N LEU A 240 -11.07 16.92 17.81
CA LEU A 240 -10.03 17.72 17.19
C LEU A 240 -9.92 17.29 15.73
N ARG A 241 -10.64 18.00 14.84
CA ARG A 241 -10.69 17.65 13.43
C ARG A 241 -9.32 17.85 12.78
N GLY A 242 -8.90 16.84 12.01
CA GLY A 242 -7.80 16.97 11.08
C GLY A 242 -8.05 18.13 10.13
N HIS A 243 -7.00 18.86 9.79
CA HIS A 243 -7.13 20.09 9.01
C HIS A 243 -7.42 19.85 7.53
N SER A 244 -7.24 18.61 7.09
CA SER A 244 -7.60 18.24 5.74
C SER A 244 -7.94 16.76 5.60
N ALA A 245 -9.23 16.50 5.39
CA ALA A 245 -9.71 15.23 4.85
C ALA A 245 -9.12 14.96 3.45
N SER A 246 -8.60 16.02 2.85
CA SER A 246 -7.91 16.06 1.59
C SER A 246 -6.45 16.53 1.79
N LEU A 247 -5.62 16.07 2.74
CA LEU A 247 -4.15 16.32 2.72
C LEU A 247 -3.37 15.24 3.50
N GLY A 248 -3.67 13.97 3.24
CA GLY A 248 -3.73 13.51 1.86
C GLY A 248 -5.03 13.84 1.08
N PRO A 249 -5.05 14.67 0.00
CA PRO A 249 -3.99 15.22 -0.87
C PRO A 249 -3.86 16.78 -0.95
N TYR A 250 -2.65 17.35 -1.06
CA TYR A 250 -2.51 18.72 -1.64
C TYR A 250 -1.73 18.76 -2.95
N TYR A 251 -1.98 19.83 -3.71
CA TYR A 251 -1.77 19.96 -5.15
C TYR A 251 -0.55 20.78 -5.55
N GLY A 252 -0.11 20.46 -6.78
CA GLY A 252 0.89 21.12 -7.62
C GLY A 252 1.05 20.32 -8.92
N GLN A 253 0.95 18.99 -8.82
CA GLN A 253 0.61 18.05 -9.90
C GLN A 253 -0.51 17.07 -9.50
N TRP A 254 -1.00 17.16 -8.25
CA TRP A 254 -1.99 16.24 -7.70
C TRP A 254 -3.45 16.53 -8.06
N SER A 255 -3.77 17.67 -8.70
CA SER A 255 -5.09 17.94 -9.30
C SER A 255 -5.43 17.02 -10.41
N ALA A 256 -4.55 16.96 -11.39
CA ALA A 256 -4.65 15.97 -12.44
C ALA A 256 -4.72 14.55 -11.87
N VAL A 257 -3.94 14.22 -10.82
CA VAL A 257 -3.91 12.87 -10.22
C VAL A 257 -5.16 12.53 -9.41
N GLY A 258 -5.66 13.46 -8.58
CA GLY A 258 -6.91 13.33 -7.84
C GLY A 258 -8.13 13.32 -8.76
N ARG A 259 -8.16 14.19 -9.78
CA ARG A 259 -9.15 14.13 -10.85
C ARG A 259 -9.05 12.80 -11.59
N THR A 260 -7.85 12.30 -11.90
CA THR A 260 -7.65 10.97 -12.50
C THR A 260 -8.25 9.86 -11.65
N ALA A 261 -8.05 9.90 -10.33
CA ALA A 261 -8.61 8.92 -9.40
C ALA A 261 -10.14 8.97 -9.38
N VAL A 262 -10.71 10.17 -9.25
CA VAL A 262 -12.16 10.38 -9.18
C VAL A 262 -12.81 10.04 -10.51
N THR A 263 -12.29 10.52 -11.63
CA THR A 263 -12.83 10.24 -12.97
C THR A 263 -12.72 8.74 -13.29
N THR A 264 -11.60 8.10 -12.98
CA THR A 264 -11.42 6.65 -13.20
C THR A 264 -12.37 5.82 -12.37
N THR A 265 -12.53 6.17 -11.09
CA THR A 265 -13.44 5.47 -10.17
C THR A 265 -14.90 5.67 -10.57
N LEU A 266 -15.30 6.89 -10.92
CA LEU A 266 -16.66 7.20 -11.36
C LEU A 266 -16.99 6.53 -12.70
N ALA A 267 -16.06 6.49 -13.65
CA ALA A 267 -16.25 5.82 -14.93
C ALA A 267 -16.38 4.30 -14.75
N GLY A 268 -15.48 3.66 -14.01
CA GLY A 268 -15.56 2.22 -13.73
C GLY A 268 -16.82 1.84 -12.94
N SER A 269 -17.17 2.61 -11.91
CA SER A 269 -18.36 2.37 -11.09
C SER A 269 -19.65 2.55 -11.88
N THR A 270 -19.72 3.61 -12.71
CA THR A 270 -20.90 3.85 -13.56
C THR A 270 -21.02 2.78 -14.63
N ALA A 271 -19.90 2.33 -15.22
CA ALA A 271 -19.91 1.26 -16.20
C ALA A 271 -20.33 -0.09 -15.58
N ALA A 272 -19.87 -0.39 -14.37
CA ALA A 272 -20.26 -1.58 -13.61
C ALA A 272 -21.78 -1.60 -13.34
N LEU A 273 -22.32 -0.50 -12.80
CA LEU A 273 -23.75 -0.37 -12.51
C LEU A 273 -24.59 -0.38 -13.79
N THR A 274 -24.15 0.32 -14.83
CA THR A 274 -24.84 0.37 -16.13
C THR A 274 -24.87 -1.00 -16.79
N THR A 275 -23.77 -1.76 -16.71
CA THR A 275 -23.72 -3.12 -17.24
C THR A 275 -24.60 -4.08 -16.43
N LEU A 276 -24.57 -3.96 -15.10
CA LEU A 276 -25.42 -4.72 -14.18
C LEU A 276 -26.93 -4.54 -14.49
N PHE A 277 -27.40 -3.29 -14.50
CA PHE A 277 -28.81 -2.98 -14.77
C PHE A 277 -29.17 -3.15 -16.25
N GLY A 278 -28.27 -2.81 -17.17
CA GLY A 278 -28.48 -2.96 -18.61
C GLY A 278 -28.61 -4.43 -19.04
N LYS A 279 -27.70 -5.31 -18.60
CA LYS A 279 -27.80 -6.76 -18.85
C LYS A 279 -28.98 -7.38 -18.11
N ARG A 280 -29.33 -6.89 -16.91
CA ARG A 280 -30.56 -7.30 -16.22
C ARG A 280 -31.81 -7.01 -17.04
N LEU A 281 -31.91 -5.81 -17.62
CA LEU A 281 -33.05 -5.42 -18.46
C LEU A 281 -33.10 -6.19 -19.80
N LEU A 282 -31.95 -6.56 -20.35
CA LEU A 282 -31.86 -7.24 -21.65
C LEU A 282 -31.98 -8.77 -21.58
N VAL A 283 -31.43 -9.39 -20.53
CA VAL A 283 -31.28 -10.85 -20.42
C VAL A 283 -32.11 -11.43 -19.25
N GLY A 284 -32.60 -10.59 -18.34
CA GLY A 284 -33.49 -11.02 -17.25
C GLY A 284 -32.81 -11.72 -16.08
N HIS A 285 -31.47 -11.84 -16.08
CA HIS A 285 -30.67 -12.46 -15.03
C HIS A 285 -29.54 -11.53 -14.55
N TRP A 286 -29.09 -11.73 -13.31
CA TRP A 286 -27.96 -11.00 -12.73
C TRP A 286 -26.70 -11.85 -12.86
N ASN A 287 -25.61 -11.29 -13.38
CA ASN A 287 -24.36 -12.02 -13.60
C ASN A 287 -23.17 -11.16 -13.20
N VAL A 288 -22.37 -11.67 -12.26
CA VAL A 288 -21.22 -10.96 -11.68
C VAL A 288 -20.11 -10.75 -12.73
N ILE A 289 -19.93 -11.68 -13.68
CA ILE A 289 -18.91 -11.58 -14.72
C ILE A 289 -19.20 -10.39 -15.64
N ASP A 290 -20.47 -10.17 -16.01
CA ASP A 290 -20.88 -9.00 -16.80
C ASP A 290 -20.59 -7.68 -16.06
N VAL A 291 -20.76 -7.64 -14.73
CA VAL A 291 -20.42 -6.46 -13.91
C VAL A 291 -18.92 -6.21 -13.89
N CYS A 292 -18.12 -7.26 -13.72
CA CYS A 292 -16.66 -7.18 -13.75
C CYS A 292 -16.15 -6.70 -15.11
N ASN A 293 -16.70 -7.22 -16.21
CA ASN A 293 -16.33 -6.78 -17.56
C ASN A 293 -16.79 -5.35 -17.83
N GLY A 294 -17.98 -4.97 -17.36
CA GLY A 294 -18.47 -3.59 -17.40
C GLY A 294 -17.56 -2.61 -16.67
N LEU A 295 -17.13 -2.97 -15.46
CA LEU A 295 -16.19 -2.20 -14.65
C LEU A 295 -14.83 -2.03 -15.36
N LEU A 296 -14.28 -3.13 -15.89
CA LEU A 296 -13.03 -3.13 -16.65
C LEU A 296 -13.15 -2.31 -17.95
N GLY A 297 -14.29 -2.34 -18.64
CA GLY A 297 -14.57 -1.52 -19.82
C GLY A 297 -14.66 -0.02 -19.51
N GLY A 298 -15.23 0.35 -18.36
CA GLY A 298 -15.22 1.73 -17.86
C GLY A 298 -13.82 2.25 -17.55
N PHE A 299 -12.96 1.40 -16.98
CA PHE A 299 -11.55 1.73 -16.77
C PHE A 299 -10.76 1.86 -18.08
N ALA A 300 -10.97 0.96 -19.04
CA ALA A 300 -10.34 1.04 -20.36
C ALA A 300 -10.73 2.34 -21.09
N ALA A 301 -12.01 2.75 -21.02
CA ALA A 301 -12.49 3.95 -21.69
C ALA A 301 -11.96 5.26 -21.07
N ILE A 302 -11.90 5.38 -19.74
CA ILE A 302 -11.49 6.65 -19.14
C ILE A 302 -9.97 6.90 -19.22
N THR A 303 -9.18 5.86 -19.54
CA THR A 303 -7.71 5.88 -19.49
C THR A 303 -7.08 7.03 -20.27
N SER A 304 -7.57 7.33 -21.49
CA SER A 304 -7.03 8.41 -22.31
C SER A 304 -7.39 9.82 -21.84
N GLY A 305 -8.38 9.98 -20.98
CA GLY A 305 -8.96 11.29 -20.60
C GLY A 305 -8.98 11.57 -19.11
N CYS A 306 -8.62 10.60 -18.28
CA CYS A 306 -8.79 10.61 -16.83
C CYS A 306 -8.22 11.86 -16.13
N SER A 307 -7.09 12.40 -16.61
CA SER A 307 -6.44 13.59 -16.04
C SER A 307 -6.98 14.93 -16.56
N VAL A 308 -7.75 14.91 -17.65
CA VAL A 308 -8.12 16.11 -18.43
C VAL A 308 -9.63 16.30 -18.60
N VAL A 309 -10.48 15.39 -18.10
CA VAL A 309 -11.95 15.52 -18.16
C VAL A 309 -12.54 15.78 -16.78
N GLU A 310 -13.72 16.40 -16.75
CA GLU A 310 -14.49 16.65 -15.52
C GLU A 310 -15.07 15.35 -14.91
N PRO A 311 -15.26 15.26 -13.58
CA PRO A 311 -15.88 14.11 -12.92
C PRO A 311 -17.28 13.74 -13.45
N TRP A 312 -18.10 14.72 -13.82
CA TRP A 312 -19.42 14.46 -14.39
C TRP A 312 -19.32 13.85 -15.79
N ALA A 313 -18.31 14.25 -16.58
CA ALA A 313 -18.06 13.70 -17.90
C ALA A 313 -17.57 12.24 -17.77
N ALA A 314 -16.79 11.92 -16.75
CA ALA A 314 -16.36 10.54 -16.49
C ALA A 314 -17.51 9.57 -16.20
N ILE A 315 -18.58 10.03 -15.54
CA ILE A 315 -19.82 9.24 -15.35
C ILE A 315 -20.44 8.91 -16.72
N ILE A 316 -20.51 9.88 -17.63
CA ILE A 316 -21.02 9.68 -18.99
C ILE A 316 -20.12 8.73 -19.77
N CYS A 317 -18.79 8.87 -19.64
CA CYS A 317 -17.83 7.98 -20.26
C CYS A 317 -18.06 6.53 -19.85
N GLY A 318 -18.21 6.27 -18.54
CA GLY A 318 -18.51 4.94 -17.99
C GLY A 318 -19.85 4.38 -18.43
N PHE A 319 -20.91 5.20 -18.42
CA PHE A 319 -22.24 4.80 -18.88
C PHE A 319 -22.22 4.36 -20.35
N VAL A 320 -21.58 5.15 -21.23
CA VAL A 320 -21.49 4.82 -22.66
C VAL A 320 -20.56 3.64 -22.89
N ALA A 321 -19.43 3.54 -22.17
CA ALA A 321 -18.50 2.42 -22.27
C ALA A 321 -19.18 1.07 -21.98
N ALA A 322 -20.10 1.02 -21.00
CA ALA A 322 -20.91 -0.17 -20.72
C ALA A 322 -21.80 -0.58 -21.90
N TRP A 323 -22.44 0.38 -22.57
CA TRP A 323 -23.28 0.09 -23.74
C TRP A 323 -22.44 -0.28 -24.98
N VAL A 324 -21.26 0.33 -25.13
CA VAL A 324 -20.27 -0.08 -26.14
C VAL A 324 -19.86 -1.53 -25.91
N LEU A 325 -19.50 -1.91 -24.68
CA LEU A 325 -19.16 -3.29 -24.34
C LEU A 325 -20.30 -4.26 -24.68
N ILE A 326 -21.53 -3.97 -24.22
CA ILE A 326 -22.70 -4.81 -24.50
C ILE A 326 -22.97 -4.93 -26.00
N GLY A 327 -22.82 -3.83 -26.75
CA GLY A 327 -23.01 -3.80 -28.19
C GLY A 327 -21.96 -4.61 -28.95
N PHE A 328 -20.69 -4.49 -28.55
CA PHE A 328 -19.59 -5.26 -29.14
C PHE A 328 -19.68 -6.75 -28.79
N ASN A 329 -20.15 -7.12 -27.59
CA ASN A 329 -20.41 -8.53 -27.25
C ASN A 329 -21.49 -9.12 -28.17
N LYS A 330 -22.60 -8.40 -28.40
CA LYS A 330 -23.64 -8.84 -29.36
C LYS A 330 -23.14 -8.90 -30.80
N LEU A 331 -22.24 -7.98 -31.18
CA LEU A 331 -21.62 -7.99 -32.50
C LEU A 331 -20.70 -9.21 -32.67
N ALA A 332 -19.89 -9.52 -31.65
CA ALA A 332 -19.04 -10.70 -31.64
C ALA A 332 -19.86 -12.00 -31.76
N GLU A 333 -20.96 -12.11 -31.01
CA GLU A 333 -21.92 -13.22 -31.12
C GLU A 333 -22.48 -13.34 -32.55
N LYS A 334 -22.88 -12.22 -33.16
CA LYS A 334 -23.42 -12.19 -34.54
C LYS A 334 -22.38 -12.55 -35.59
N LEU A 335 -21.13 -12.13 -35.39
CA LEU A 335 -19.99 -12.43 -36.26
C LEU A 335 -19.40 -13.82 -36.00
N LYS A 336 -19.89 -14.55 -35.00
CA LYS A 336 -19.35 -15.84 -34.51
C LYS A 336 -17.86 -15.74 -34.18
N TYR A 337 -17.47 -14.61 -33.62
CA TYR A 337 -16.14 -14.34 -33.11
C TYR A 337 -16.11 -14.71 -31.62
N ASP A 338 -15.25 -15.65 -31.24
CA ASP A 338 -15.13 -16.17 -29.88
C ASP A 338 -13.90 -15.56 -29.20
N ASP A 339 -14.14 -14.57 -28.34
CA ASP A 339 -13.14 -13.99 -27.46
C ASP A 339 -13.51 -14.35 -26.01
N PRO A 340 -12.89 -15.38 -25.43
CA PRO A 340 -13.29 -15.93 -24.14
C PRO A 340 -13.04 -14.97 -22.97
N LEU A 341 -12.26 -13.91 -23.18
CA LEU A 341 -11.96 -12.89 -22.18
C LEU A 341 -12.63 -11.54 -22.50
N GLU A 342 -13.39 -11.48 -23.60
CA GLU A 342 -13.97 -10.24 -24.15
C GLU A 342 -12.93 -9.12 -24.37
N ALA A 343 -11.67 -9.48 -24.59
CA ALA A 343 -10.54 -8.54 -24.64
C ALA A 343 -10.65 -7.55 -25.80
N ALA A 344 -11.13 -7.98 -26.97
CA ALA A 344 -11.34 -7.11 -28.13
C ALA A 344 -12.50 -6.12 -27.92
N GLN A 345 -13.58 -6.56 -27.26
CA GLN A 345 -14.75 -5.75 -26.93
C GLN A 345 -14.39 -4.73 -25.83
N LEU A 346 -13.55 -5.14 -24.88
CA LEU A 346 -13.12 -4.34 -23.75
C LEU A 346 -12.00 -3.34 -24.10
N HIS A 347 -10.86 -3.82 -24.60
CA HIS A 347 -9.72 -2.97 -24.94
C HIS A 347 -9.87 -2.28 -26.30
N GLY A 348 -10.41 -3.00 -27.29
CA GLY A 348 -10.66 -2.41 -28.62
C GLY A 348 -11.88 -1.50 -28.61
N GLY A 349 -13.04 -2.02 -28.19
CA GLY A 349 -14.31 -1.28 -28.18
C GLY A 349 -14.33 -0.12 -27.18
N CYS A 350 -14.20 -0.42 -25.88
CA CYS A 350 -14.24 0.63 -24.85
C CYS A 350 -12.99 1.53 -24.90
N GLY A 351 -11.82 1.02 -25.26
CA GLY A 351 -10.61 1.83 -25.46
C GLY A 351 -10.74 2.83 -26.62
N ALA A 352 -11.32 2.42 -27.76
CA ALA A 352 -11.60 3.34 -28.87
C ALA A 352 -12.61 4.43 -28.48
N TRP A 353 -13.66 4.06 -27.73
CA TRP A 353 -14.57 5.04 -27.15
C TRP A 353 -13.84 6.03 -26.24
N GLY A 354 -12.91 5.55 -25.42
CA GLY A 354 -12.10 6.40 -24.55
C GLY A 354 -11.33 7.48 -25.28
N VAL A 355 -10.61 7.10 -26.34
CA VAL A 355 -9.81 8.03 -27.16
C VAL A 355 -10.71 9.11 -27.78
N LEU A 356 -11.87 8.71 -28.31
CA LEU A 356 -12.87 9.65 -28.82
C LEU A 356 -13.40 10.56 -27.71
N PHE A 357 -13.73 10.00 -26.55
CA PHE A 357 -14.29 10.72 -25.42
C PHE A 357 -13.36 11.82 -24.91
N THR A 358 -12.06 11.55 -24.82
CA THR A 358 -11.06 12.58 -24.47
C THR A 358 -11.08 13.74 -25.45
N GLY A 359 -11.11 13.47 -26.76
CA GLY A 359 -11.18 14.51 -27.80
C GLY A 359 -12.46 15.34 -27.76
N LEU A 360 -13.52 14.82 -27.14
CA LEU A 360 -14.81 15.50 -27.00
C LEU A 360 -14.88 16.37 -25.73
N PHE A 361 -14.33 15.91 -24.61
CA PHE A 361 -14.59 16.49 -23.28
C PHE A 361 -13.36 16.95 -22.49
N ALA A 362 -12.16 16.96 -23.09
CA ALA A 362 -10.97 17.50 -22.42
C ALA A 362 -11.13 19.00 -22.10
N GLU A 363 -10.84 19.40 -20.87
CA GLU A 363 -10.93 20.78 -20.40
C GLU A 363 -9.62 21.53 -20.61
N GLU A 364 -9.67 22.74 -21.15
CA GLU A 364 -8.47 23.52 -21.50
C GLU A 364 -7.56 23.75 -20.28
N ALA A 365 -8.17 24.10 -19.15
CA ALA A 365 -7.47 24.34 -17.89
C ALA A 365 -6.73 23.08 -17.41
N TYR A 366 -7.31 21.89 -17.59
CA TYR A 366 -6.71 20.64 -17.13
C TYR A 366 -5.62 20.14 -18.08
N VAL A 367 -5.77 20.36 -19.38
CA VAL A 367 -4.72 20.10 -20.35
C VAL A 367 -3.50 21.01 -20.09
N TYR A 368 -3.74 22.29 -19.78
CA TYR A 368 -2.67 23.24 -19.46
C TYR A 368 -1.91 22.87 -18.18
N GLU A 369 -2.64 22.40 -17.16
CA GLU A 369 -2.11 21.95 -15.88
C GLU A 369 -1.16 20.73 -16.03
N VAL A 370 -1.53 19.74 -16.84
CA VAL A 370 -0.74 18.51 -17.05
C VAL A 370 0.56 18.78 -17.83
N HIS A 371 0.61 19.82 -18.67
CA HIS A 371 1.72 20.07 -19.61
C HIS A 371 2.67 21.22 -19.24
N GLN A 372 2.63 21.70 -17.99
CA GLN A 372 3.59 22.68 -17.44
C GLN A 372 3.81 23.93 -18.33
N GLY A 373 2.75 24.49 -18.89
CA GLY A 373 2.82 25.77 -19.60
C GLY A 373 3.62 25.77 -20.92
N ARG A 374 3.88 24.60 -21.53
CA ARG A 374 4.52 24.55 -22.86
C ARG A 374 3.53 24.95 -23.96
N ARG A 375 3.38 26.28 -24.10
CA ARG A 375 2.64 27.09 -25.09
C ARG A 375 1.22 27.50 -24.66
N PRO A 376 0.95 28.82 -24.51
CA PRO A 376 -0.41 29.33 -24.42
C PRO A 376 -1.13 29.18 -25.77
N GLY A 377 -2.35 28.64 -25.73
CA GLY A 377 -3.26 28.57 -26.87
C GLY A 377 -3.39 27.19 -27.50
N ARG A 378 -4.49 26.49 -27.12
CA ARG A 378 -5.16 25.33 -27.76
C ARG A 378 -4.40 23.99 -27.66
N PRO A 379 -4.93 23.02 -26.88
CA PRO A 379 -6.16 22.31 -27.27
C PRO A 379 -7.16 22.04 -26.13
N HIS A 380 -8.46 22.16 -26.45
CA HIS A 380 -9.58 21.77 -25.59
C HIS A 380 -10.52 20.83 -26.37
N GLY A 381 -11.30 20.03 -25.64
CA GLY A 381 -12.24 19.08 -26.21
C GLY A 381 -13.31 19.77 -27.06
N LEU A 382 -13.88 19.04 -28.01
CA LEU A 382 -14.89 19.56 -28.94
C LEU A 382 -16.06 20.26 -28.23
N PHE A 383 -16.49 19.78 -27.07
CA PHE A 383 -17.62 20.37 -26.32
C PHE A 383 -17.20 21.38 -25.26
N MET A 384 -15.90 21.60 -25.05
CA MET A 384 -15.36 22.56 -24.09
C MET A 384 -14.85 23.82 -24.83
N GLY A 385 -14.96 25.01 -24.22
CA GLY A 385 -14.50 26.30 -24.79
C GLY A 385 -15.53 27.14 -25.57
N GLY A 386 -15.31 28.46 -25.67
CA GLY A 386 -16.21 29.44 -26.30
C GLY A 386 -16.25 29.39 -27.83
N ILE A 387 -17.43 29.52 -28.43
CA ILE A 387 -17.64 29.42 -29.89
C ILE A 387 -17.13 30.68 -30.61
N THR A 388 -16.08 30.53 -31.41
CA THR A 388 -15.65 31.55 -32.40
C THR A 388 -15.72 30.99 -33.82
N SER A 389 -15.85 31.85 -34.83
CA SER A 389 -16.15 31.48 -36.23
C SER A 389 -15.08 30.60 -36.90
N GLY A 390 -13.83 30.62 -36.44
CA GLY A 390 -12.77 29.71 -36.90
C GLY A 390 -12.90 28.27 -36.39
N SER A 391 -13.72 28.04 -35.36
CA SER A 391 -13.80 26.75 -34.67
C SER A 391 -14.56 25.68 -35.47
N ILE A 392 -15.50 26.03 -36.34
CA ILE A 392 -16.38 25.01 -36.99
C ILE A 392 -15.62 24.20 -38.07
N ALA A 393 -14.71 24.82 -38.81
CA ALA A 393 -13.91 24.12 -39.83
C ALA A 393 -12.85 23.19 -39.21
N GLU A 394 -12.17 23.64 -38.15
CA GLU A 394 -11.21 22.83 -37.37
C GLU A 394 -11.92 21.64 -36.68
N ARG A 395 -13.14 21.88 -36.15
CA ARG A 395 -13.97 20.84 -35.53
C ARG A 395 -14.45 19.78 -36.51
N THR A 396 -14.72 20.14 -37.76
CA THR A 396 -15.16 19.20 -38.81
C THR A 396 -14.00 18.34 -39.32
N GLN A 397 -12.79 18.92 -39.45
CA GLN A 397 -11.57 18.19 -39.82
C GLN A 397 -11.09 17.23 -38.71
N PHE A 398 -11.21 17.62 -37.44
CA PHE A 398 -10.86 16.78 -36.29
C PHE A 398 -11.79 15.57 -36.15
N VAL A 399 -13.10 15.72 -36.36
CA VAL A 399 -14.06 14.60 -36.34
C VAL A 399 -13.79 13.60 -37.47
N ALA A 400 -13.46 14.07 -38.69
CA ALA A 400 -13.08 13.20 -39.80
C ALA A 400 -11.77 12.44 -39.53
N TYR A 401 -10.80 13.07 -38.86
CA TYR A 401 -9.53 12.46 -38.48
C TYR A 401 -9.66 11.44 -37.32
N LEU A 402 -10.54 11.71 -36.35
CA LEU A 402 -10.85 10.78 -35.25
C LEU A 402 -11.50 9.48 -35.74
N ILE A 403 -12.38 9.57 -36.74
CA ILE A 403 -12.96 8.40 -37.41
C ILE A 403 -11.88 7.59 -38.16
N TYR A 404 -10.92 8.26 -38.79
CA TYR A 404 -9.80 7.61 -39.50
C TYR A 404 -8.78 6.95 -38.56
N SER A 405 -8.41 7.61 -37.46
CA SER A 405 -7.44 7.14 -36.45
C SER A 405 -7.96 5.91 -35.67
N SER A 406 -9.24 5.95 -35.27
CA SER A 406 -9.89 4.85 -34.53
C SER A 406 -10.03 3.58 -35.38
N PHE A 407 -10.16 3.73 -36.70
CA PHE A 407 -10.19 2.61 -37.65
C PHE A 407 -8.80 1.96 -37.82
N LEU A 408 -7.71 2.73 -37.75
CA LEU A 408 -6.34 2.20 -37.85
C LEU A 408 -5.87 1.51 -36.55
N THR A 409 -6.14 2.07 -35.39
CA THR A 409 -5.71 1.50 -34.09
C THR A 409 -6.55 0.29 -33.69
N GLY A 410 -7.85 0.27 -33.99
CA GLY A 410 -8.75 -0.84 -33.64
C GLY A 410 -8.71 -2.04 -34.60
N PHE A 411 -8.42 -1.85 -35.89
CA PHE A 411 -8.52 -2.91 -36.90
C PHE A 411 -7.19 -3.31 -37.55
N VAL A 412 -6.22 -2.40 -37.67
CA VAL A 412 -4.97 -2.64 -38.44
C VAL A 412 -3.81 -3.08 -37.56
N TYR A 413 -3.77 -2.64 -36.30
CA TYR A 413 -2.69 -2.97 -35.36
C TYR A 413 -2.49 -4.49 -35.08
N PRO A 414 -3.55 -5.33 -35.00
CA PRO A 414 -3.38 -6.77 -34.88
C PRO A 414 -2.74 -7.42 -36.12
N ILE A 415 -2.91 -6.82 -37.30
CA ILE A 415 -2.38 -7.31 -38.58
C ILE A 415 -0.92 -6.88 -38.78
N VAL A 416 -0.57 -5.68 -38.28
CA VAL A 416 0.75 -5.07 -38.45
C VAL A 416 1.75 -5.53 -37.37
N SER A 417 1.28 -5.97 -36.20
CA SER A 417 2.16 -6.55 -35.16
C SER A 417 2.91 -7.79 -35.66
N HIS A 418 2.37 -8.55 -36.61
CA HIS A 418 3.04 -9.68 -37.24
C HIS A 418 4.18 -9.26 -38.20
N TRP A 419 4.18 -8.01 -38.67
CA TRP A 419 5.23 -7.42 -39.52
C TRP A 419 6.35 -6.74 -38.72
N PHE A 420 6.03 -6.20 -37.53
CA PHE A 420 7.00 -5.50 -36.68
C PHE A 420 8.07 -6.41 -36.05
N TRP A 421 7.82 -7.72 -35.95
CA TRP A 421 8.75 -8.70 -35.35
C TRP A 421 9.61 -9.47 -36.38
N SER A 422 9.58 -9.10 -37.66
CA SER A 422 10.59 -9.54 -38.64
C SER A 422 11.53 -8.38 -38.96
N GLY A 423 12.76 -8.46 -38.45
CA GLY A 423 13.67 -7.33 -38.26
C GLY A 423 13.96 -6.44 -39.48
N ALA A 424 14.00 -5.13 -39.22
CA ALA A 424 14.71 -4.13 -40.02
C ALA A 424 15.02 -2.88 -39.17
N ASP A 425 16.29 -2.46 -39.18
CA ASP A 425 16.87 -1.30 -38.50
C ASP A 425 16.37 0.06 -39.04
N TRP A 426 15.34 0.67 -38.43
CA TRP A 426 14.89 2.01 -38.83
C TRP A 426 14.85 3.07 -37.70
N ALA A 427 15.18 2.70 -36.45
CA ALA A 427 15.11 3.62 -35.31
C ALA A 427 16.49 4.14 -34.88
N SER A 428 17.05 5.10 -35.63
CA SER A 428 18.09 6.01 -35.10
C SER A 428 17.54 7.42 -34.97
N ALA A 429 17.67 8.02 -33.80
CA ALA A 429 17.03 9.26 -33.35
C ALA A 429 17.40 10.57 -34.08
N SER A 430 18.03 10.52 -35.26
CA SER A 430 18.55 11.69 -35.97
C SER A 430 17.74 12.13 -37.21
N LYS A 431 16.54 11.58 -37.45
CA LYS A 431 15.74 11.88 -38.66
C LYS A 431 14.28 12.32 -38.42
N LEU A 432 13.85 12.61 -37.19
CA LEU A 432 12.44 12.87 -36.86
C LEU A 432 11.96 14.33 -36.97
N ASP A 433 12.80 15.29 -37.34
CA ASP A 433 12.44 16.72 -37.24
C ASP A 433 11.55 17.28 -38.38
N ASN A 434 11.21 16.50 -39.40
CA ASN A 434 10.52 17.02 -40.61
C ASN A 434 9.16 16.37 -40.96
N HIS A 435 8.52 15.60 -40.07
CA HIS A 435 7.27 14.91 -40.40
C HIS A 435 5.99 15.73 -40.11
N LEU A 436 5.07 15.74 -41.08
CA LEU A 436 3.78 16.48 -41.08
C LEU A 436 2.86 16.17 -39.86
N LEU A 437 3.03 15.01 -39.23
CA LEU A 437 2.32 14.54 -38.04
C LEU A 437 2.61 15.40 -36.80
N PHE A 438 3.84 15.92 -36.68
CA PHE A 438 4.25 16.76 -35.53
C PHE A 438 3.75 18.21 -35.67
N ARG A 439 3.48 18.67 -36.91
CA ARG A 439 2.96 20.02 -37.19
C ARG A 439 1.43 20.14 -37.09
N SER A 440 0.70 19.03 -37.09
CA SER A 440 -0.77 18.99 -37.10
C SER A 440 -1.42 18.79 -35.72
N GLY A 441 -0.64 18.83 -34.64
CA GLY A 441 -1.16 18.74 -33.26
C GLY A 441 -1.60 17.34 -32.84
N VAL A 442 -1.19 16.30 -33.58
CA VAL A 442 -1.44 14.90 -33.23
C VAL A 442 -0.48 14.52 -32.10
N ILE A 443 -0.99 14.50 -30.88
CA ILE A 443 -0.30 13.96 -29.71
C ILE A 443 -0.59 12.45 -29.68
N ASP A 444 0.24 11.67 -30.36
CA ASP A 444 0.28 10.21 -30.23
C ASP A 444 1.19 9.83 -29.05
N PHE A 445 0.62 9.77 -27.85
CA PHE A 445 1.24 9.08 -26.72
C PHE A 445 0.74 7.62 -26.69
N ALA A 446 1.07 6.80 -27.68
CA ALA A 446 0.72 5.38 -27.64
C ALA A 446 1.89 4.46 -28.01
N GLY A 447 2.96 4.54 -27.21
CA GLY A 447 3.49 3.30 -26.63
C GLY A 447 2.45 2.74 -25.66
N SER A 448 1.40 2.09 -26.16
CA SER A 448 0.30 1.52 -25.36
C SER A 448 0.77 0.44 -24.37
N GLY A 449 1.97 -0.13 -24.55
CA GLY A 449 2.63 -0.95 -23.52
C GLY A 449 3.22 -0.13 -22.35
N VAL A 450 3.69 1.09 -22.61
CA VAL A 450 4.20 2.00 -21.57
C VAL A 450 3.03 2.74 -20.91
N VAL A 451 1.90 2.99 -21.58
CA VAL A 451 0.71 3.61 -20.95
C VAL A 451 -0.13 2.60 -20.16
N HIS A 452 -0.11 1.30 -20.45
CA HIS A 452 -0.66 0.31 -19.50
C HIS A 452 0.21 0.21 -18.24
N MET A 453 1.53 0.41 -18.36
CA MET A 453 2.42 0.49 -17.20
C MET A 453 2.28 1.85 -16.49
N VAL A 454 2.24 2.98 -17.21
CA VAL A 454 2.25 4.36 -16.67
C VAL A 454 0.85 4.84 -16.27
N GLY A 455 -0.21 4.39 -16.92
CA GLY A 455 -1.62 4.61 -16.53
C GLY A 455 -2.06 3.68 -15.40
N GLY A 456 -1.56 2.44 -15.36
CA GLY A 456 -1.63 1.58 -14.17
C GLY A 456 -0.86 2.19 -12.99
N ILE A 457 0.30 2.80 -13.27
CA ILE A 457 1.07 3.62 -12.34
C ILE A 457 0.29 4.90 -11.96
N ALA A 458 -0.44 5.58 -12.86
CA ALA A 458 -1.20 6.81 -12.55
C ALA A 458 -2.51 6.57 -11.80
N GLY A 459 -3.19 5.44 -12.01
CA GLY A 459 -4.28 4.97 -11.13
C GLY A 459 -3.76 4.52 -9.76
N PHE A 460 -2.55 3.95 -9.73
CA PHE A 460 -1.76 3.68 -8.51
C PHE A 460 -1.30 4.99 -7.82
N TRP A 461 -1.10 6.09 -8.57
CA TRP A 461 -0.83 7.42 -8.01
C TRP A 461 -2.13 8.18 -7.65
N GLY A 462 -3.25 7.95 -8.32
CA GLY A 462 -4.57 8.51 -7.97
C GLY A 462 -5.04 8.12 -6.57
N ALA A 463 -4.55 6.98 -6.11
CA ALA A 463 -4.75 6.52 -4.77
C ALA A 463 -3.93 7.31 -3.72
N LEU A 464 -3.04 8.28 -4.02
CA LEU A 464 -2.06 8.92 -3.10
C LEU A 464 -2.54 9.73 -1.88
N ILE A 465 -3.59 9.28 -1.22
CA ILE A 465 -3.98 9.72 0.10
C ILE A 465 -4.14 8.52 1.04
N GLU A 466 -4.68 7.42 0.51
CA GLU A 466 -4.80 6.10 1.17
C GLU A 466 -4.06 4.96 0.41
N GLY A 467 -3.72 5.25 -0.82
CA GLY A 467 -3.20 4.38 -1.88
C GLY A 467 -1.82 3.85 -1.66
N PRO A 468 -0.86 4.60 -1.09
CA PRO A 468 0.39 3.99 -0.69
C PRO A 468 0.07 2.92 0.32
N ARG A 469 -0.80 3.12 1.31
CA ARG A 469 -1.13 2.05 2.26
C ARG A 469 -1.83 0.86 1.59
N ILE A 470 -2.87 1.07 0.78
CA ILE A 470 -3.58 -0.01 0.06
C ILE A 470 -2.64 -0.79 -0.86
N VAL A 471 -1.82 -0.09 -1.63
CA VAL A 471 -0.86 -0.67 -2.57
C VAL A 471 0.29 -1.35 -1.82
N SER A 472 0.82 -0.70 -0.81
CA SER A 472 1.87 -1.21 0.07
C SER A 472 1.44 -2.46 0.80
N CYS A 473 0.16 -2.61 1.13
CA CYS A 473 -0.36 -3.86 1.70
C CYS A 473 -0.19 -5.07 0.75
N TYR A 474 -0.11 -4.87 -0.58
CA TYR A 474 0.24 -5.95 -1.52
C TYR A 474 1.76 -6.26 -1.54
N GLY A 475 2.60 -5.31 -1.15
CA GLY A 475 4.00 -5.60 -0.83
C GLY A 475 4.17 -6.24 0.55
N PHE A 476 3.31 -5.90 1.50
CA PHE A 476 3.39 -6.32 2.90
C PHE A 476 2.88 -7.75 3.09
N ASN A 477 1.66 -8.04 2.65
CA ASN A 477 1.02 -9.34 2.87
C ASN A 477 1.55 -10.37 1.86
N PRO A 478 1.32 -10.25 0.54
CA PRO A 478 1.91 -11.16 -0.43
C PRO A 478 3.44 -11.25 -0.34
N GLY A 479 4.16 -10.12 -0.19
CA GLY A 479 5.62 -10.12 -0.11
C GLY A 479 6.19 -10.99 1.02
N SER A 480 5.40 -11.26 2.07
CA SER A 480 5.83 -12.07 3.22
C SER A 480 6.01 -13.55 2.90
N PHE A 481 5.71 -13.99 1.67
CA PHE A 481 6.20 -15.27 1.14
C PHE A 481 7.71 -15.32 0.91
N LEU A 482 8.38 -14.16 0.85
CA LEU A 482 9.83 -13.97 0.63
C LEU A 482 10.37 -14.45 -0.73
N SER A 483 9.60 -15.28 -1.43
CA SER A 483 9.88 -15.86 -2.73
C SER A 483 8.56 -16.04 -3.49
N ILE A 484 8.62 -16.24 -4.80
CA ILE A 484 7.43 -16.47 -5.65
C ILE A 484 7.58 -17.73 -6.51
N SER A 485 8.81 -18.05 -6.93
CA SER A 485 9.11 -19.20 -7.77
C SER A 485 9.33 -20.45 -6.92
N LYS A 486 8.22 -21.07 -6.49
CA LYS A 486 8.21 -22.37 -5.79
C LYS A 486 6.99 -23.16 -6.21
N SER A 487 7.20 -24.31 -6.85
CA SER A 487 6.12 -25.25 -7.18
C SER A 487 5.69 -26.04 -5.95
N TYR A 488 4.43 -26.45 -5.91
CA TYR A 488 3.95 -27.45 -4.96
C TYR A 488 4.03 -28.84 -5.63
N ASP A 489 4.22 -29.91 -4.85
CA ASP A 489 4.37 -31.31 -5.34
C ASP A 489 3.05 -31.91 -5.91
N THR A 490 2.28 -31.10 -6.62
CA THR A 490 1.06 -31.48 -7.33
C THR A 490 1.37 -31.68 -8.82
N SER A 491 0.68 -32.61 -9.48
CA SER A 491 0.81 -32.88 -10.92
C SER A 491 0.50 -31.68 -11.82
N ASP A 492 -0.14 -30.66 -11.25
CA ASP A 492 -0.63 -29.48 -11.97
C ASP A 492 0.44 -28.39 -12.02
N THR A 493 0.91 -28.07 -13.22
CA THR A 493 1.97 -27.07 -13.46
C THR A 493 1.53 -25.62 -13.22
N TYR A 494 0.22 -25.38 -13.00
CA TYR A 494 -0.36 -24.05 -12.75
C TYR A 494 -0.46 -23.69 -11.28
N TYR A 495 -0.35 -24.65 -10.35
CA TYR A 495 -0.53 -24.39 -8.92
C TYR A 495 0.81 -24.37 -8.18
N GLY A 496 1.11 -23.26 -7.52
CA GLY A 496 2.35 -23.07 -6.78
C GLY A 496 2.28 -21.90 -5.82
N GLN A 497 3.43 -21.47 -5.32
CA GLN A 497 3.50 -20.34 -4.41
C GLN A 497 2.99 -19.04 -5.04
N TRP A 498 3.10 -18.87 -6.35
CA TRP A 498 2.45 -17.77 -7.09
C TRP A 498 0.92 -17.76 -6.94
N SER A 499 0.28 -18.93 -6.85
CA SER A 499 -1.16 -19.04 -6.58
C SER A 499 -1.49 -18.64 -5.14
N ALA A 500 -0.64 -19.01 -4.18
CA ALA A 500 -0.78 -18.62 -2.77
C ALA A 500 -0.57 -17.11 -2.57
N VAL A 501 0.41 -16.52 -3.28
CA VAL A 501 0.64 -15.05 -3.35
C VAL A 501 -0.61 -14.34 -3.87
N GLY A 502 -1.20 -14.83 -4.97
CA GLY A 502 -2.46 -14.29 -5.51
C GLY A 502 -3.63 -14.40 -4.52
N ARG A 503 -3.78 -15.55 -3.85
CA ARG A 503 -4.79 -15.74 -2.79
C ARG A 503 -4.59 -14.76 -1.64
N THR A 504 -3.36 -14.54 -1.20
CA THR A 504 -3.02 -13.57 -0.15
C THR A 504 -3.41 -12.15 -0.56
N ALA A 505 -3.20 -11.77 -1.81
CA ALA A 505 -3.66 -10.47 -2.31
C ALA A 505 -5.19 -10.35 -2.23
N VAL A 506 -5.92 -11.37 -2.69
CA VAL A 506 -7.40 -11.39 -2.65
C VAL A 506 -7.95 -11.30 -1.23
N THR A 507 -7.43 -12.11 -0.29
CA THR A 507 -7.87 -12.05 1.11
C THR A 507 -7.60 -10.68 1.72
N THR A 508 -6.46 -10.05 1.40
CA THR A 508 -6.11 -8.71 1.85
C THR A 508 -7.13 -7.68 1.37
N THR A 509 -7.45 -7.68 0.07
CA THR A 509 -8.45 -6.78 -0.51
C THR A 509 -9.82 -6.97 0.14
N LEU A 510 -10.30 -8.21 0.24
CA LEU A 510 -11.63 -8.51 0.78
C LEU A 510 -11.78 -8.08 2.25
N ALA A 511 -10.75 -8.30 3.07
CA ALA A 511 -10.80 -7.89 4.47
C ALA A 511 -10.84 -6.36 4.63
N GLY A 512 -9.97 -5.63 3.90
CA GLY A 512 -9.97 -4.17 3.93
C GLY A 512 -11.27 -3.56 3.43
N SER A 513 -11.79 -4.02 2.28
CA SER A 513 -13.06 -3.55 1.73
C SER A 513 -14.24 -3.83 2.65
N THR A 514 -14.29 -5.02 3.27
CA THR A 514 -15.38 -5.35 4.18
C THR A 514 -15.32 -4.50 5.45
N ALA A 515 -14.13 -4.26 5.99
CA ALA A 515 -13.96 -3.42 7.18
C ALA A 515 -14.31 -1.95 6.90
N ALA A 516 -13.95 -1.43 5.72
CA ALA A 516 -14.31 -0.09 5.26
C ALA A 516 -15.83 0.11 5.25
N LEU A 517 -16.55 -0.77 4.52
CA LEU A 517 -18.01 -0.72 4.41
C LEU A 517 -18.66 -0.90 5.77
N THR A 518 -18.21 -1.87 6.56
CA THR A 518 -18.78 -2.13 7.89
C THR A 518 -18.60 -0.94 8.82
N THR A 519 -17.44 -0.27 8.77
CA THR A 519 -17.20 0.91 9.59
C THR A 519 -18.01 2.10 9.12
N LEU A 520 -18.07 2.34 7.81
CA LEU A 520 -18.85 3.42 7.20
C LEU A 520 -20.34 3.31 7.58
N PHE A 521 -20.96 2.14 7.39
CA PHE A 521 -22.37 1.91 7.74
C PHE A 521 -22.58 1.83 9.27
N GLY A 522 -21.67 1.16 9.99
CA GLY A 522 -21.76 1.00 11.44
C GLY A 522 -21.68 2.34 12.17
N LYS A 523 -20.70 3.18 11.83
CA LYS A 523 -20.59 4.55 12.37
C LYS A 523 -21.76 5.41 11.92
N ARG A 524 -22.22 5.31 10.66
CA ARG A 524 -23.43 6.03 10.22
C ARG A 524 -24.63 5.76 11.12
N LEU A 525 -24.83 4.51 11.56
CA LEU A 525 -25.92 4.15 12.47
C LEU A 525 -25.73 4.70 13.90
N LEU A 526 -24.49 4.89 14.35
CA LEU A 526 -24.16 5.38 15.69
C LEU A 526 -24.15 6.91 15.80
N VAL A 527 -23.54 7.61 14.83
CA VAL A 527 -23.35 9.07 14.85
C VAL A 527 -24.27 9.84 13.90
N GLY A 528 -24.99 9.17 13.00
CA GLY A 528 -26.00 9.80 12.15
C GLY A 528 -25.46 10.64 10.97
N HIS A 529 -24.14 10.71 10.78
CA HIS A 529 -23.48 11.34 9.63
C HIS A 529 -22.43 10.41 9.00
N TRP A 530 -22.06 10.66 7.75
CA TRP A 530 -20.97 9.94 7.07
C TRP A 530 -19.64 10.65 7.36
N ASN A 531 -18.57 9.87 7.54
CA ASN A 531 -17.24 10.39 7.81
C ASN A 531 -16.19 9.54 7.10
N VAL A 532 -15.40 10.18 6.24
CA VAL A 532 -14.37 9.51 5.43
C VAL A 532 -13.24 8.98 6.32
N ILE A 533 -12.86 9.70 7.38
CA ILE A 533 -11.77 9.26 8.28
C ILE A 533 -12.14 7.98 9.03
N ASP A 534 -13.41 7.86 9.45
CA ASP A 534 -13.91 6.62 10.08
C ASP A 534 -13.85 5.45 9.09
N GLU A 535 -14.23 5.67 7.82
CA GLU A 535 -14.14 4.65 6.77
C GLU A 535 -12.68 4.23 6.48
N CYS A 536 -11.77 5.19 6.35
CA CYS A 536 -10.34 4.94 6.14
C CYS A 536 -9.73 4.17 7.33
N ASN A 537 -10.01 4.56 8.57
CA ASN A 537 -9.57 3.83 9.75
C ASN A 537 -10.16 2.41 9.79
N GLY A 538 -11.42 2.25 9.39
CA GLY A 538 -12.05 0.93 9.20
C GLY A 538 -11.30 0.05 8.21
N LEU A 539 -11.01 0.59 7.02
CA LEU A 539 -10.26 -0.08 5.96
C LEU A 539 -8.88 -0.53 6.46
N LEU A 540 -8.14 0.37 7.11
CA LEU A 540 -6.82 0.11 7.67
C LEU A 540 -6.86 -0.93 8.80
N GLY A 541 -7.91 -0.93 9.63
CA GLY A 541 -8.14 -1.95 10.65
C GLY A 541 -8.38 -3.34 10.05
N GLY A 542 -9.11 -3.43 8.94
CA GLY A 542 -9.28 -4.67 8.18
C GLY A 542 -7.97 -5.22 7.61
N PHE A 543 -7.13 -4.35 7.05
CA PHE A 543 -5.78 -4.74 6.61
C PHE A 543 -4.92 -5.21 7.78
N ALA A 544 -4.90 -4.49 8.90
CA ALA A 544 -4.11 -4.89 10.06
C ALA A 544 -4.52 -6.26 10.64
N ALA A 545 -5.81 -6.57 10.60
CA ALA A 545 -6.35 -7.84 11.09
C ALA A 545 -6.02 -9.04 10.18
N ILE A 546 -6.12 -8.89 8.86
CA ILE A 546 -5.91 -10.04 7.96
C ILE A 546 -4.42 -10.45 7.85
N THR A 547 -3.50 -9.54 8.18
CA THR A 547 -2.05 -9.72 8.08
C THR A 547 -1.50 -11.02 8.69
N SER A 548 -2.00 -11.49 9.84
CA SER A 548 -1.55 -12.75 10.46
C SER A 548 -1.98 -13.99 9.66
N GLY A 549 -3.16 -13.95 9.03
CA GLY A 549 -3.82 -15.12 8.45
C GLY A 549 -3.93 -15.11 6.92
N CYS A 550 -3.54 -14.03 6.26
CA CYS A 550 -3.82 -13.77 4.83
C CYS A 550 -3.34 -14.88 3.88
N SER A 551 -2.29 -15.62 4.22
CA SER A 551 -1.80 -16.75 3.43
C SER A 551 -2.47 -18.10 3.72
N VAL A 552 -3.10 -18.23 4.90
CA VAL A 552 -3.60 -19.50 5.44
C VAL A 552 -5.13 -19.56 5.57
N VAL A 553 -5.86 -18.52 5.20
CA VAL A 553 -7.33 -18.49 5.26
C VAL A 553 -7.97 -18.46 3.87
N GLU A 554 -9.24 -18.84 3.82
CA GLU A 554 -10.06 -18.75 2.62
C GLU A 554 -10.52 -17.31 2.33
N PRO A 555 -10.73 -16.93 1.06
CA PRO A 555 -11.25 -15.61 0.69
C PRO A 555 -12.56 -15.23 1.39
N TRP A 556 -13.50 -16.17 1.57
CA TRP A 556 -14.75 -15.90 2.29
C TRP A 556 -14.52 -15.60 3.78
N ALA A 557 -13.51 -16.22 4.39
CA ALA A 557 -13.17 -16.01 5.79
C ALA A 557 -12.57 -14.61 5.99
N ALA A 558 -11.84 -14.08 4.99
CA ALA A 558 -11.30 -12.73 5.02
C ALA A 558 -12.40 -11.64 5.13
N ILE A 559 -13.57 -11.86 4.52
CA ILE A 559 -14.75 -10.99 4.68
C ILE A 559 -15.17 -10.93 6.15
N ILE A 560 -15.26 -12.09 6.82
CA ILE A 560 -15.60 -12.16 8.25
C ILE A 560 -14.54 -11.47 9.10
N CYS A 561 -13.26 -11.66 8.77
CA CYS A 561 -12.16 -10.98 9.46
C CYS A 561 -12.33 -9.46 9.43
N GLY A 562 -12.57 -8.90 8.24
CA GLY A 562 -12.78 -7.47 8.04
C GLY A 562 -14.04 -6.95 8.74
N PHE A 563 -15.15 -7.67 8.64
CA PHE A 563 -16.39 -7.32 9.33
C PHE A 563 -16.20 -7.22 10.86
N VAL A 564 -15.55 -8.20 11.48
CA VAL A 564 -15.32 -8.19 12.93
C VAL A 564 -14.26 -7.14 13.31
N ALA A 565 -13.22 -6.95 12.49
CA ALA A 565 -12.20 -5.92 12.72
C ALA A 565 -12.79 -4.51 12.84
N ALA A 566 -13.78 -4.18 11.99
CA ALA A 566 -14.51 -2.91 12.07
C ALA A 566 -15.20 -2.72 13.44
N TRP A 567 -15.86 -3.76 13.96
CA TRP A 567 -16.50 -3.70 15.28
C TRP A 567 -15.51 -3.64 16.43
N VAL A 568 -14.35 -4.31 16.28
CA VAL A 568 -13.23 -4.21 17.23
C VAL A 568 -12.73 -2.77 17.31
N LEU A 569 -12.46 -2.13 16.16
CA LEU A 569 -12.06 -0.73 16.10
C LEU A 569 -13.10 0.19 16.75
N ILE A 570 -14.37 0.08 16.36
CA ILE A 570 -15.46 0.89 16.92
C ILE A 570 -15.53 0.70 18.45
N GLY A 571 -15.44 -0.53 18.94
CA GLY A 571 -15.48 -0.85 20.37
C GLY A 571 -14.30 -0.25 21.14
N PHE A 572 -13.08 -0.36 20.62
CA PHE A 572 -11.89 0.23 21.24
C PHE A 572 -11.93 1.76 21.20
N ASN A 573 -12.50 2.39 20.17
CA ASN A 573 -12.67 3.85 20.13
C ASN A 573 -13.64 4.31 21.23
N ILE A 574 -14.77 3.63 21.40
CA ILE A 574 -15.72 3.91 22.50
C ILE A 574 -15.03 3.73 23.87
N PHE A 575 -14.20 2.71 24.02
CA PHE A 575 -13.45 2.46 25.24
C PHE A 575 -12.40 3.54 25.53
N ALA A 576 -11.65 3.95 24.51
CA ALA A 576 -10.68 5.04 24.58
C ALA A 576 -11.34 6.35 25.06
N GLU A 577 -12.50 6.70 24.51
CA GLU A 577 -13.24 7.88 24.94
C GLU A 577 -13.68 7.80 26.40
N LYS A 578 -14.15 6.63 26.86
CA LYS A 578 -14.52 6.42 28.27
C LYS A 578 -13.34 6.57 29.22
N LEU A 579 -12.14 6.16 28.81
CA LEU A 579 -10.92 6.28 29.60
C LEU A 579 -10.24 7.65 29.49
N LYS A 580 -10.81 8.59 28.72
CA LYS A 580 -10.18 9.87 28.39
C LYS A 580 -8.80 9.71 27.77
N TYR A 581 -8.63 8.63 27.01
CA TYR A 581 -7.43 8.34 26.23
C TYR A 581 -7.51 9.08 24.89
N ASP A 582 -6.42 9.73 24.50
CA ASP A 582 -6.34 10.51 23.28
C ASP A 582 -5.24 10.00 22.37
N ASP A 583 -5.68 9.32 21.32
CA ASP A 583 -4.86 8.92 20.18
C ASP A 583 -5.34 9.72 18.95
N PRO A 584 -4.51 10.60 18.38
CA PRO A 584 -4.87 11.42 17.22
C PRO A 584 -5.35 10.65 16.00
N LEU A 585 -4.83 9.45 15.77
CA LEU A 585 -5.12 8.65 14.59
C LEU A 585 -5.92 7.39 14.92
N GLU A 586 -6.25 7.16 16.19
CA GLU A 586 -6.78 5.88 16.68
C GLU A 586 -5.80 4.72 16.39
N ALA A 587 -4.50 5.01 16.29
CA ALA A 587 -3.47 4.08 15.86
C ALA A 587 -3.31 2.90 16.82
N ALA A 588 -3.39 3.13 18.13
CA ALA A 588 -3.35 2.08 19.15
C ALA A 588 -4.59 1.17 19.09
N GLN A 589 -5.79 1.73 18.92
CA GLN A 589 -7.04 0.99 18.80
C GLN A 589 -7.06 0.15 17.52
N LEU A 590 -6.65 0.75 16.41
CA LEU A 590 -6.61 0.13 15.11
C LEU A 590 -5.55 -0.98 15.07
N HIS A 591 -4.29 -0.66 15.31
CA HIS A 591 -3.20 -1.62 15.15
C HIS A 591 -3.09 -2.59 16.34
N GLY A 592 -3.28 -2.11 17.57
CA GLY A 592 -3.27 -2.96 18.76
C GLY A 592 -4.52 -3.84 18.84
N GLY A 593 -5.71 -3.25 18.73
CA GLY A 593 -6.98 -3.96 18.82
C GLY A 593 -7.25 -4.87 17.62
N CYS A 594 -7.22 -4.34 16.39
CA CYS A 594 -7.47 -5.14 15.19
C CYS A 594 -6.34 -6.14 14.92
N GLY A 595 -5.09 -5.80 15.27
CA GLY A 595 -3.96 -6.74 15.23
C GLY A 595 -4.16 -7.93 16.16
N ALA A 596 -4.60 -7.71 17.40
CA ALA A 596 -4.93 -8.79 18.33
C ALA A 596 -6.08 -9.67 17.82
N TRP A 597 -7.11 -9.05 17.22
CA TRP A 597 -8.18 -9.80 16.54
C TRP A 597 -7.63 -10.64 15.39
N GLY A 598 -6.74 -10.10 14.56
CA GLY A 598 -6.10 -10.82 13.46
C GLY A 598 -5.37 -12.09 13.90
N VAL A 599 -4.58 -11.97 14.98
CA VAL A 599 -3.87 -13.10 15.58
C VAL A 599 -4.84 -14.18 16.06
N LEU A 600 -5.92 -13.80 16.76
CA LEU A 600 -6.98 -14.73 17.18
C LEU A 600 -7.68 -15.37 15.97
N PHE A 601 -8.03 -14.56 14.97
CA PHE A 601 -8.75 -14.97 13.77
C PHE A 601 -8.00 -16.07 13.02
N THR A 602 -6.68 -15.95 12.87
CA THR A 602 -5.84 -17.00 12.29
C THR A 602 -5.94 -18.31 13.08
N GLY A 603 -5.93 -18.24 14.42
CA GLY A 603 -6.11 -19.39 15.29
C GLY A 603 -7.48 -20.08 15.16
N LEU A 604 -8.49 -19.36 14.66
CA LEU A 604 -9.83 -19.87 14.45
C LEU A 604 -10.04 -20.41 13.02
N PHE A 605 -9.53 -19.73 12.00
CA PHE A 605 -9.90 -19.96 10.59
C PHE A 605 -8.76 -20.44 9.67
N ALA A 606 -7.54 -20.64 10.15
CA ALA A 606 -6.46 -21.18 9.31
C ALA A 606 -6.83 -22.56 8.74
N LYS A 607 -6.78 -22.71 7.41
CA LYS A 607 -7.12 -23.95 6.70
C LYS A 607 -5.91 -24.88 6.64
N GLU A 608 -6.12 -26.16 6.93
CA GLU A 608 -5.04 -27.17 6.94
C GLU A 608 -4.20 -27.18 5.67
N ALA A 609 -4.85 -27.20 4.50
CA ALA A 609 -4.17 -27.22 3.20
C ALA A 609 -3.20 -26.03 3.04
N TYR A 610 -3.64 -24.83 3.41
CA TYR A 610 -2.84 -23.62 3.25
C TYR A 610 -1.75 -23.48 4.33
N VAL A 611 -2.01 -23.97 5.54
CA VAL A 611 -0.97 -24.10 6.57
C VAL A 611 0.16 -25.02 6.08
N ASN A 612 -0.18 -26.13 5.43
CA ASN A 612 0.81 -27.05 4.88
C ASN A 612 1.55 -26.49 3.65
N GLU A 613 0.91 -25.66 2.83
CA GLU A 613 1.55 -24.95 1.71
C GLU A 613 2.64 -23.98 2.19
N VAL A 614 2.34 -23.19 3.22
CA VAL A 614 3.20 -22.13 3.74
C VAL A 614 4.27 -22.69 4.69
N TYR A 615 3.87 -23.54 5.63
CA TYR A 615 4.72 -24.04 6.72
C TYR A 615 5.01 -25.53 6.58
N GLN A 616 5.74 -25.86 5.51
CA GLN A 616 6.08 -27.22 5.09
C GLN A 616 6.96 -27.97 6.10
N GLY A 617 7.03 -29.30 5.95
CA GLY A 617 7.96 -30.16 6.68
C GLY A 617 7.35 -31.05 7.78
N ARG A 618 6.04 -30.96 8.03
CA ARG A 618 5.36 -31.85 9.01
C ARG A 618 3.93 -32.18 8.58
N ARG A 619 3.59 -33.48 8.54
CA ARG A 619 2.21 -33.94 8.33
C ARG A 619 1.36 -33.69 9.58
N GLY A 620 0.12 -33.23 9.39
CA GLY A 620 -0.86 -33.03 10.47
C GLY A 620 -0.54 -31.88 11.41
N ARG A 621 0.00 -30.77 10.88
CA ARG A 621 0.23 -29.55 11.66
C ARG A 621 -1.12 -29.00 12.17
N PRO A 622 -1.22 -28.59 13.45
CA PRO A 622 -2.44 -27.96 13.95
C PRO A 622 -2.81 -26.74 13.10
N HIS A 623 -4.10 -26.55 12.89
CA HIS A 623 -4.68 -25.47 12.09
C HIS A 623 -5.89 -24.87 12.83
N GLY A 624 -6.69 -24.05 12.15
CA GLY A 624 -7.76 -23.26 12.76
C GLY A 624 -8.79 -24.12 13.51
N LEU A 625 -9.21 -23.65 14.69
CA LEU A 625 -10.18 -24.35 15.53
C LEU A 625 -11.48 -24.68 14.79
N PHE A 626 -12.03 -23.73 14.05
CA PHE A 626 -13.27 -23.92 13.27
C PHE A 626 -13.06 -24.66 11.96
N MET A 627 -11.80 -24.90 11.58
CA MET A 627 -11.42 -25.70 10.41
C MET A 627 -11.13 -27.16 10.76
N GLY A 628 -11.33 -27.57 12.03
CA GLY A 628 -11.09 -28.93 12.51
C GLY A 628 -9.70 -29.15 13.14
N GLY A 629 -8.88 -28.11 13.28
CA GLY A 629 -7.48 -28.22 13.71
C GLY A 629 -7.24 -28.31 15.22
N GLY A 630 -8.32 -28.29 16.01
CA GLY A 630 -8.28 -28.32 17.47
C GLY A 630 -7.81 -27.00 18.10
N TRP A 631 -7.48 -27.02 19.39
CA TRP A 631 -7.20 -25.81 20.18
C TRP A 631 -5.74 -25.33 20.11
N ARG A 632 -4.82 -26.15 19.60
CA ARG A 632 -3.37 -25.94 19.74
C ARG A 632 -2.86 -24.69 19.03
N LEU A 633 -3.32 -24.43 17.79
CA LEU A 633 -2.96 -23.21 17.08
C LEU A 633 -3.53 -21.99 17.81
N LEU A 634 -4.82 -22.00 18.17
CA LEU A 634 -5.44 -20.91 18.92
C LEU A 634 -4.71 -20.60 20.23
N ALA A 635 -4.28 -21.62 20.97
CA ALA A 635 -3.48 -21.43 22.18
C ALA A 635 -2.12 -20.78 21.88
N ALA A 636 -1.44 -21.14 20.79
CA ALA A 636 -0.20 -20.49 20.37
C ALA A 636 -0.43 -19.00 20.07
N GLN A 637 -1.50 -18.67 19.34
CA GLN A 637 -1.88 -17.29 19.02
C GLN A 637 -2.22 -16.47 20.28
N ILE A 638 -2.90 -17.07 21.27
CA ILE A 638 -3.15 -16.40 22.56
C ILE A 638 -1.84 -16.12 23.29
N ILE A 639 -0.90 -17.07 23.32
CA ILE A 639 0.42 -16.85 23.91
C ILE A 639 1.17 -15.73 23.18
N GLN A 640 1.08 -15.64 21.85
CA GLN A 640 1.65 -14.53 21.09
C GLN A 640 1.11 -13.18 21.58
N ILE A 641 -0.21 -13.04 21.69
CA ILE A 641 -0.85 -11.79 22.15
C ILE A 641 -0.34 -11.40 23.54
N LEU A 642 -0.34 -12.35 24.48
CA LEU A 642 0.06 -12.09 25.87
C LEU A 642 1.54 -11.72 25.98
N VAL A 643 2.41 -12.41 25.26
CA VAL A 643 3.85 -12.16 25.30
C VAL A 643 4.22 -10.85 24.62
N ILE A 644 3.61 -10.52 23.47
CA ILE A 644 3.79 -9.20 22.83
C ILE A 644 3.31 -8.09 23.76
N PHE A 645 2.11 -8.22 24.34
CA PHE A 645 1.58 -7.25 25.28
C PHE A 645 2.49 -7.05 26.49
N GLY A 646 2.95 -8.15 27.10
CA GLY A 646 3.85 -8.12 28.24
C GLY A 646 5.21 -7.49 27.92
N TRP A 647 5.84 -7.91 26.82
CA TRP A 647 7.17 -7.42 26.42
C TRP A 647 7.19 -5.94 26.03
N VAL A 648 6.25 -5.54 25.17
CA VAL A 648 6.17 -4.15 24.72
C VAL A 648 5.80 -3.25 25.89
N THR A 649 4.92 -3.69 26.79
CA THR A 649 4.64 -2.96 28.04
C THR A 649 5.87 -2.86 28.93
N ALA A 650 6.58 -3.96 29.15
CA ALA A 650 7.74 -4.01 30.04
C ALA A 650 8.93 -3.17 29.55
N THR A 651 8.98 -2.87 28.25
CA THR A 651 10.08 -2.11 27.63
C THR A 651 9.69 -0.66 27.31
N MET A 652 8.53 -0.45 26.67
CA MET A 652 8.09 0.87 26.23
C MET A 652 7.48 1.71 27.36
N ALA A 653 6.76 1.11 28.31
CA ALA A 653 6.19 1.89 29.41
C ALA A 653 7.28 2.53 30.30
N PRO A 654 8.34 1.81 30.72
CA PRO A 654 9.46 2.43 31.43
C PRO A 654 10.20 3.48 30.60
N LEU A 655 10.38 3.25 29.29
CA LEU A 655 11.02 4.23 28.41
C LEU A 655 10.23 5.55 28.39
N PHE A 656 8.94 5.49 28.07
CA PHE A 656 8.09 6.69 28.02
C PHE A 656 7.95 7.35 29.39
N TYR A 657 7.87 6.56 30.46
CA TYR A 657 7.86 7.10 31.83
C TYR A 657 9.19 7.80 32.18
N GLY A 658 10.32 7.25 31.76
CA GLY A 658 11.63 7.87 31.90
C GLY A 658 11.72 9.20 31.14
N LEU A 659 11.32 9.21 29.87
CA LEU A 659 11.24 10.43 29.05
C LEU A 659 10.31 11.48 29.69
N HIS A 660 9.17 11.06 30.24
CA HIS A 660 8.26 11.93 30.96
C HIS A 660 8.90 12.53 32.21
N LYS A 661 9.58 11.72 33.03
CA LYS A 661 10.28 12.20 34.23
C LYS A 661 11.44 13.14 33.93
N LEU A 662 12.14 12.92 32.82
CA LEU A 662 13.21 13.79 32.34
C LEU A 662 12.68 15.06 31.64
N ARG A 663 11.36 15.24 31.52
CA ARG A 663 10.71 16.34 30.77
C ARG A 663 11.14 16.40 29.30
N LEU A 664 11.42 15.23 28.72
CA LEU A 664 11.80 15.06 27.32
C LEU A 664 10.64 14.53 26.45
N LEU A 665 9.51 14.17 27.06
CA LEU A 665 8.38 13.56 26.33
C LEU A 665 7.46 14.59 25.70
N ARG A 666 6.89 15.50 26.49
CA ARG A 666 5.82 16.42 26.07
C ARG A 666 6.34 17.86 25.93
N ILE A 667 5.89 18.56 24.90
CA ILE A 667 6.16 20.01 24.70
C ILE A 667 5.44 20.87 25.76
N SER A 668 5.80 22.15 25.84
CA SER A 668 5.13 23.10 26.74
C SER A 668 3.69 23.35 26.29
N SER A 669 2.80 23.77 27.21
CA SER A 669 1.42 24.09 26.86
C SER A 669 1.32 25.29 25.90
N GLU A 670 2.26 26.23 25.97
CA GLU A 670 2.36 27.36 25.05
C GLU A 670 2.70 26.87 23.64
N ASP A 671 3.69 25.98 23.51
CA ASP A 671 4.06 25.38 22.22
C ASP A 671 2.92 24.53 21.63
N GLU A 672 2.21 23.77 22.45
CA GLU A 672 1.09 22.96 22.00
C GLU A 672 -0.09 23.82 21.52
N MET A 673 -0.30 25.00 22.12
CA MET A 673 -1.31 25.96 21.68
C MET A 673 -0.87 26.70 20.40
N ALA A 674 0.39 27.11 20.28
CA ALA A 674 0.92 27.79 19.10
C ALA A 674 1.04 26.83 17.88
N GLY A 675 1.41 25.58 18.11
CA GLY A 675 1.70 24.58 17.08
C GLY A 675 3.19 24.45 16.80
N MET A 676 3.65 23.21 16.65
CA MET A 676 5.08 22.89 16.50
C MET A 676 5.66 23.35 15.17
N ASP A 677 4.84 23.56 14.14
CA ASP A 677 5.32 24.14 12.87
C ASP A 677 5.94 25.50 13.14
N LEU A 678 5.24 26.37 13.88
CA LEU A 678 5.75 27.69 14.24
C LEU A 678 6.89 27.61 15.26
N THR A 679 6.69 26.89 16.37
CA THR A 679 7.60 26.98 17.52
C THR A 679 8.90 26.18 17.36
N VAL A 680 8.89 25.15 16.52
CA VAL A 680 10.07 24.30 16.27
C VAL A 680 10.66 24.54 14.89
N HIS A 681 9.82 24.67 13.85
CA HIS A 681 10.28 24.76 12.46
C HIS A 681 10.38 26.19 11.92
N GLY A 682 9.96 27.19 12.71
CA GLY A 682 10.13 28.61 12.39
C GLY A 682 9.21 29.13 11.28
N GLY A 683 8.15 28.39 10.93
CA GLY A 683 7.20 28.78 9.89
C GLY A 683 5.96 27.90 9.86
N PHE A 684 4.94 28.27 9.09
CA PHE A 684 3.75 27.43 8.92
C PHE A 684 3.86 26.58 7.65
N ALA A 685 3.27 25.38 7.66
CA ALA A 685 3.20 24.53 6.48
C ALA A 685 2.39 25.20 5.35
N TYR A 686 1.45 26.06 5.74
CA TYR A 686 0.55 26.81 4.87
C TYR A 686 0.74 28.30 5.13
N ILE A 687 1.06 29.04 4.07
CA ILE A 687 1.02 30.50 4.09
C ILE A 687 -0.39 30.90 3.66
N TYR A 688 -1.19 31.42 4.58
CA TYR A 688 -2.47 32.04 4.23
C TYR A 688 -2.15 33.41 3.62
N HIS A 689 -2.17 33.50 2.30
CA HIS A 689 -2.28 34.80 1.64
C HIS A 689 -3.75 35.19 1.67
N ASP A 690 -4.16 35.97 2.67
CA ASP A 690 -5.39 36.74 2.53
C ASP A 690 -5.16 37.74 1.39
N GLU A 691 -5.93 37.65 0.31
CA GLU A 691 -5.83 38.51 -0.88
C GLU A 691 -6.01 40.01 -0.57
N ASN A 692 -6.25 40.39 0.69
CA ASN A 692 -6.49 41.75 1.14
C ASN A 692 -5.40 42.34 2.06
N ASP A 693 -4.32 41.62 2.41
CA ASP A 693 -3.34 42.16 3.36
C ASP A 693 -2.07 42.71 2.67
N ASN A 694 -2.15 44.00 2.30
CA ASN A 694 -1.02 44.82 1.86
C ASN A 694 -0.28 45.48 3.04
N SER A 695 -0.31 44.88 4.24
CA SER A 695 0.39 45.43 5.40
C SER A 695 1.71 44.69 5.67
N ASN A 696 2.75 45.50 5.92
CA ASN A 696 4.13 45.09 6.13
C ASN A 696 4.24 43.93 7.14
N ALA A 697 4.79 42.80 6.70
CA ALA A 697 5.09 41.66 7.55
C ALA A 697 5.93 42.09 8.77
N PRO A 698 5.54 41.73 10.01
CA PRO A 698 6.40 41.93 11.16
C PRO A 698 7.57 40.93 11.08
N GLN A 699 8.79 41.45 10.87
CA GLN A 699 10.02 40.71 11.10
C GLN A 699 10.12 40.38 12.59
N PHE A 700 9.74 39.17 12.98
CA PHE A 700 10.06 38.64 14.30
C PHE A 700 11.45 37.97 14.24
N GLU A 701 12.40 38.53 15.00
CA GLU A 701 13.71 37.90 15.20
C GLU A 701 13.58 36.60 16.00
N MET A 702 14.07 35.50 15.44
CA MET A 702 14.17 34.22 16.12
C MET A 702 15.08 34.32 17.34
N ARG A 703 14.56 34.06 18.55
CA ARG A 703 15.43 33.81 19.72
C ARG A 703 15.93 32.38 19.72
N ARG A 704 17.24 32.23 19.86
CA ARG A 704 17.94 30.96 20.12
C ARG A 704 17.44 30.37 21.44
N ILE A 705 16.90 29.16 21.42
CA ILE A 705 16.51 28.42 22.62
C ILE A 705 17.78 27.80 23.22
N GLU A 706 18.24 28.32 24.36
CA GLU A 706 19.33 27.73 25.14
C GLU A 706 18.80 26.73 26.18
N PRO A 707 19.58 25.70 26.57
CA PRO A 707 19.18 24.72 27.58
C PRO A 707 18.89 25.40 28.92
N ALA A 708 17.81 25.01 29.58
CA ALA A 708 17.36 25.61 30.83
C ALA A 708 18.34 25.37 31.99
N THR A 709 19.30 26.26 32.18
CA THR A 709 20.10 26.37 33.41
C THR A 709 20.37 27.83 33.78
N SER A 710 19.43 28.49 34.48
CA SER A 710 19.67 29.49 35.56
C SER A 710 18.39 30.26 35.94
N PRO A 711 18.28 30.82 37.17
CA PRO A 711 17.03 31.34 37.73
C PRO A 711 16.62 32.70 37.12
N GLN A 712 15.31 32.88 36.91
CA GLN A 712 14.68 34.10 36.40
C GLN A 712 15.04 35.34 37.24
N GLN A 713 15.55 36.38 36.58
CA GLN A 713 15.50 37.76 37.07
C GLN A 713 14.20 38.41 36.57
N ASP A 714 13.40 38.92 37.51
CA ASP A 714 12.22 39.73 37.28
C ASP A 714 12.55 40.99 36.47
N HIS A 715 11.87 41.19 35.34
CA HIS A 715 11.74 42.49 34.72
C HIS A 715 10.27 42.85 34.53
N ASN A 716 9.79 43.72 35.42
CA ASN A 716 8.57 44.51 35.27
C ASN A 716 8.63 45.35 33.99
N SER A 717 7.64 45.19 33.10
CA SER A 717 7.30 46.21 32.11
C SER A 717 5.84 46.66 32.31
N HIS A 718 5.72 47.92 32.70
CA HIS A 718 4.46 48.66 32.84
C HIS A 718 3.75 48.78 31.49
N ILE A 719 2.47 48.41 31.45
CA ILE A 719 1.54 48.78 30.37
C ILE A 719 0.87 50.10 30.78
N ASN A 720 1.18 51.17 30.04
CA ASN A 720 0.43 52.42 30.10
C ASN A 720 -0.81 52.29 29.21
N TYR A 721 -1.99 52.48 29.80
CA TYR A 721 -3.20 52.88 29.08
C TYR A 721 -3.23 54.40 29.03
N ASN A 722 -3.33 54.99 27.84
CA ASN A 722 -4.04 56.25 27.60
C ASN A 722 -4.35 56.40 26.10
N ASP A 723 -5.61 56.80 25.88
CA ASP A 723 -6.33 57.25 24.67
C ASP A 723 -6.65 56.25 23.54
#